data_AF-A0A517U444-F1
#
_entry.id   AF-A0A517U444-F1
#
_cell.length_a   1.000
_cell.length_b   1.000
_cell.length_c   1.000
_cell.angle_alpha   90.00
_cell.angle_beta   90.00
_cell.angle_gamma   90.00
#
_symmetry.space_group_name_H-M   'P 1'
#
loop_
_entity.id
_entity.type
_entity.pdbx_description
1 polymer ?
#
loop_
_entity_poly.entity_id
_entity_poly.type
_entity_poly.pdbx_seq_one_letter_code
_entity_poly.pdbx_strand_id
1 'polypeptide(L)'
;MLTSLLRLSIALSLMLMAMPSTSRADEAKAEPSAPPLSKEYLEKWTPGGNRNDPGLPYPHVTAPFQAEDDDDWRDGRWQQTQKGPAVAHSTLLPDYEVGPKMTAVDAGGGTWLLHDLEAGSFVAAVTGGELRTDEARFGMLNRPLLLGDVAFYVPAERAWRKTLAGAALDRASIDHQGRYLHDDHVLLATTVDGVEVLETALPCDGAGVAVREMEVGAHDAPLWLAVATADEAQLDDDGRRATWRDRHGVERGVELAGATPGVRLEREGTAVLLKWPEAKEAASARLRYLPSDAKPHAEGDAAGELLTAPPSLTALKSPGGRRWGEPLVTQGVLAAASDQPYVVDRIPPPRENPFKALFFIAGLDFFANGDAAVCTVHGDVWMVRGLDADLKHVTWQRFATGLYQPLGLEVVDGKVIVLGRDQLTRLHDANDDGEADFYESFNHDLVTHGLPHAYAMRLERTPDGSFVFLCSGEPPHGSALLKVSPDGERLEVVARGFRHPFGIGAGPNGEITAADNEGNWVPSSKIDLITPGGFYGFLGGATEQGDNPKPLRPLCYIPKVVDNSSGGQFWQTSEAWGPYHRGGMFHFSWGRCTLHAVLEHHAGDVHQAATVEVPGVLLEAGPGEAEFSPRDGQLYVVGLDGWQTAATVDGSLERIRYTGKPVLLPSGFAAYADGIELKFDVPLDPASVAQAGAVHVEQWNYLWSSTYGSYHYSAKEPERVGHDQVEVQAATLSGDGKTLFLQIAGLRPVDQIQVALDVKTAGGEPVKANVYGTINGLVPRGEADSASASASTGKAALEQLLAKDNLVAWCIVPFDAKRRGPEERAAMLERLGIKRVAYDWREEHVPQFDEELEAYKKHGIALHAFWTPVNTATPLEEPHWPLILDLAKRHNVRPELWVMLNDALVTSLPEEERAVRAAEILAPVARAAAEQGCKIGLYNHGGWFGEPDHQIAIIAAMKALGVDNVGIVYNFHHGHEHMADFPALANRMAPYLMTVNVNGMRAGGPKILSFGDGDDGGAAERRMLEALAAAGYSGPIGILGHREERDVEECLREGIEGVAGSRGR
;
A
#
# COMPACT_ATOMS: atom_id res chain seq x y z
N MET A 1 -57.34 16.22 -37.61
CA MET A 1 -57.21 15.90 -36.19
C MET A 1 -55.79 15.37 -35.96
N LEU A 2 -54.71 16.05 -36.34
CA LEU A 2 -54.11 17.25 -35.74
C LEU A 2 -54.58 17.64 -34.33
N THR A 3 -53.57 17.77 -33.46
CA THR A 3 -53.49 18.56 -32.21
C THR A 3 -54.46 18.17 -31.09
N SER A 4 -54.02 17.34 -30.14
CA SER A 4 -54.42 17.42 -28.70
C SER A 4 -53.74 16.40 -27.74
N LEU A 5 -52.74 15.60 -28.14
CA LEU A 5 -52.08 14.65 -27.21
C LEU A 5 -50.54 14.84 -27.11
N LEU A 6 -50.05 16.04 -27.43
CA LEU A 6 -48.67 16.44 -27.20
C LEU A 6 -48.65 17.59 -26.17
N ARG A 7 -49.08 17.30 -24.94
CA ARG A 7 -49.01 18.19 -23.75
C ARG A 7 -49.48 17.42 -22.49
N LEU A 8 -48.84 16.29 -22.18
CA LEU A 8 -48.96 15.66 -20.85
C LEU A 8 -47.79 14.72 -20.54
N SER A 9 -46.55 15.15 -20.81
CA SER A 9 -45.33 14.41 -20.41
C SER A 9 -44.25 15.32 -19.82
N ILE A 10 -44.62 16.53 -19.37
CA ILE A 10 -43.73 17.44 -18.63
C ILE A 10 -44.52 17.93 -17.42
N ALA A 11 -44.76 17.06 -16.42
CA ALA A 11 -45.20 17.40 -15.05
C ALA A 11 -45.37 16.17 -14.13
N LEU A 12 -44.59 15.09 -14.29
CA LEU A 12 -44.68 13.92 -13.40
C LEU A 12 -43.31 13.31 -13.05
N SER A 13 -42.34 14.18 -12.74
CA SER A 13 -41.07 13.81 -12.09
C SER A 13 -40.80 14.66 -10.84
N LEU A 14 -41.82 15.36 -10.33
CA LEU A 14 -41.77 16.11 -9.08
C LEU A 14 -43.05 15.82 -8.30
N MET A 15 -42.88 15.36 -7.06
CA MET A 15 -43.89 14.92 -6.09
C MET A 15 -44.29 13.44 -6.17
N LEU A 16 -43.60 12.60 -5.41
CA LEU A 16 -44.21 11.75 -4.37
C LEU A 16 -43.13 10.95 -3.62
N MET A 17 -42.37 11.65 -2.77
CA MET A 17 -42.00 11.11 -1.46
C MET A 17 -43.16 11.44 -0.51
N ALA A 18 -43.68 10.44 0.22
CA ALA A 18 -44.07 10.48 1.63
C ALA A 18 -45.25 9.55 2.02
N MET A 19 -44.93 8.56 2.87
CA MET A 19 -45.73 7.94 3.97
C MET A 19 -46.72 6.78 3.67
N PRO A 20 -47.11 5.97 4.68
CA PRO A 20 -46.29 5.12 5.56
C PRO A 20 -46.85 3.68 5.70
N SER A 21 -46.03 2.66 5.97
CA SER A 21 -46.52 1.33 6.38
C SER A 21 -46.45 1.18 7.91
N THR A 22 -47.60 0.99 8.53
CA THR A 22 -47.76 0.73 9.97
C THR A 22 -47.35 -0.70 10.34
N SER A 23 -46.36 -0.88 11.20
CA SER A 23 -46.18 -2.10 12.01
C SER A 23 -46.29 -1.75 13.50
N ARG A 24 -47.18 -2.43 14.21
CA ARG A 24 -47.27 -2.41 15.68
C ARG A 24 -46.01 -3.06 16.26
N ALA A 25 -45.32 -2.31 17.11
CA ALA A 25 -44.27 -2.78 17.99
C ALA A 25 -44.86 -3.40 19.26
N ASP A 26 -44.29 -4.50 19.73
CA ASP A 26 -44.24 -4.82 21.15
C ASP A 26 -42.97 -4.19 21.75
N GLU A 27 -43.16 -3.56 22.90
CA GLU A 27 -42.23 -2.64 23.57
C GLU A 27 -41.07 -3.37 24.28
N ALA A 28 -39.84 -2.91 24.02
CA ALA A 28 -38.76 -2.97 25.00
C ALA A 28 -38.13 -1.56 25.09
N LYS A 29 -38.20 -0.98 26.30
CA LYS A 29 -37.95 0.43 26.60
C LYS A 29 -36.48 0.83 26.40
N ALA A 30 -36.26 1.87 25.60
CA ALA A 30 -35.02 2.65 25.57
C ALA A 30 -35.08 3.80 26.59
N GLU A 31 -33.98 4.03 27.32
CA GLU A 31 -33.69 5.29 28.02
C GLU A 31 -33.04 6.31 27.04
N PRO A 32 -33.13 7.63 27.31
CA PRO A 32 -33.23 8.63 26.26
C PRO A 32 -31.88 9.00 25.62
N SER A 33 -31.85 8.95 24.29
CA SER A 33 -30.85 9.60 23.44
C SER A 33 -30.79 11.10 23.72
N ALA A 34 -29.59 11.67 23.73
CA ALA A 34 -29.40 13.11 23.68
C ALA A 34 -30.20 13.71 22.50
N PRO A 35 -30.79 14.91 22.63
CA PRO A 35 -31.69 15.45 21.62
C PRO A 35 -30.92 15.71 20.31
N PRO A 36 -31.52 15.44 19.14
CA PRO A 36 -30.96 15.85 17.86
C PRO A 36 -30.80 17.38 17.83
N LEU A 37 -29.68 17.84 17.28
CA LEU A 37 -29.40 19.27 17.07
C LEU A 37 -30.57 19.91 16.30
N SER A 38 -31.03 21.09 16.75
CA SER A 38 -32.23 21.71 16.20
C SER A 38 -32.07 22.10 14.73
N LYS A 39 -33.16 22.04 13.97
CA LYS A 39 -33.20 22.48 12.57
C LYS A 39 -32.74 23.93 12.39
N GLU A 40 -33.02 24.81 13.36
CA GLU A 40 -32.51 26.19 13.40
C GLU A 40 -30.98 26.28 13.60
N TYR A 41 -30.38 25.34 14.34
CA TYR A 41 -28.92 25.26 14.45
C TYR A 41 -28.32 24.80 13.12
N LEU A 42 -28.88 23.76 12.49
CA LEU A 42 -28.41 23.26 11.19
C LEU A 42 -28.59 24.31 10.06
N GLU A 43 -29.70 25.05 10.04
CA GLU A 43 -29.95 26.12 9.07
C GLU A 43 -29.05 27.35 9.26
N LYS A 44 -28.55 27.61 10.48
CA LYS A 44 -27.53 28.65 10.75
C LYS A 44 -26.17 28.37 10.12
N TRP A 45 -25.84 27.09 9.92
CA TRP A 45 -24.54 26.63 9.41
C TRP A 45 -24.63 26.07 7.99
N THR A 46 -25.75 26.32 7.30
CA THR A 46 -25.94 25.96 5.90
C THR A 46 -25.88 27.23 5.04
N PRO A 47 -24.76 27.52 4.36
CA PRO A 47 -24.81 28.44 3.25
C PRO A 47 -25.50 27.71 2.10
N GLY A 48 -26.79 27.98 1.93
CA GLY A 48 -27.48 27.67 0.70
C GLY A 48 -27.01 28.62 -0.41
N GLY A 49 -26.45 28.08 -1.48
CA GLY A 49 -26.48 28.72 -2.80
C GLY A 49 -25.13 29.16 -3.37
N ASN A 50 -24.97 28.83 -4.66
CA ASN A 50 -23.92 29.21 -5.61
C ASN A 50 -22.45 29.12 -5.14
N ARG A 51 -21.64 28.38 -5.91
CA ARG A 51 -20.17 28.23 -5.77
C ARG A 51 -19.38 29.55 -5.84
N ASN A 52 -20.04 30.71 -5.83
CA ASN A 52 -19.49 32.05 -5.73
C ASN A 52 -20.58 32.99 -5.18
N ASP A 53 -20.70 33.13 -3.86
CA ASP A 53 -21.42 34.25 -3.27
C ASP A 53 -20.54 35.52 -3.44
N PRO A 54 -20.94 36.50 -4.27
CA PRO A 54 -20.16 37.72 -4.49
C PRO A 54 -20.08 38.62 -3.23
N GLY A 55 -20.82 38.29 -2.16
CA GLY A 55 -20.72 38.94 -0.85
C GLY A 55 -19.60 38.39 0.04
N LEU A 56 -18.94 37.30 -0.35
CA LEU A 56 -17.81 36.74 0.40
C LEU A 56 -16.51 37.49 0.05
N PRO A 57 -15.64 37.76 1.03
CA PRO A 57 -14.37 38.43 0.80
C PRO A 57 -13.37 37.60 -0.03
N TYR A 58 -13.61 36.29 -0.21
CA TYR A 58 -12.73 35.37 -0.92
C TYR A 58 -13.56 34.45 -1.84
N PRO A 59 -13.33 34.46 -3.16
CA PRO A 59 -14.11 33.64 -4.10
C PRO A 59 -13.72 32.16 -3.99
N HIS A 60 -14.71 31.26 -4.06
CA HIS A 60 -14.46 29.80 -4.07
C HIS A 60 -13.99 29.30 -5.45
N VAL A 61 -14.21 30.08 -6.51
CA VAL A 61 -13.66 29.86 -7.86
C VAL A 61 -12.66 30.96 -8.16
N THR A 62 -11.40 30.57 -8.27
CA THR A 62 -10.24 31.43 -8.57
C THR A 62 -9.77 31.31 -10.02
N ALA A 63 -10.20 30.26 -10.72
CA ALA A 63 -9.84 30.00 -12.12
C ALA A 63 -11.01 29.32 -12.88
N PRO A 64 -11.09 29.46 -14.22
CA PRO A 64 -12.18 28.89 -15.02
C PRO A 64 -12.40 27.39 -14.84
N PHE A 65 -11.33 26.60 -14.77
CA PHE A 65 -11.40 25.14 -14.63
C PHE A 65 -12.11 24.67 -13.34
N GLN A 66 -12.16 25.52 -12.31
CA GLN A 66 -12.87 25.21 -11.04
C GLN A 66 -14.39 25.36 -11.17
N ALA A 67 -14.87 25.92 -12.29
CA ALA A 67 -16.28 25.98 -12.63
C ALA A 67 -16.74 24.77 -13.46
N GLU A 68 -15.82 23.95 -13.97
CA GLU A 68 -16.14 22.77 -14.78
C GLU A 68 -17.00 21.76 -14.00
N ASP A 69 -17.86 21.07 -14.74
CA ASP A 69 -18.73 20.00 -14.24
C ASP A 69 -18.73 18.76 -15.16
N ASP A 70 -19.57 17.79 -14.84
CA ASP A 70 -19.60 16.50 -15.54
C ASP A 70 -19.91 16.62 -17.04
N ASP A 71 -20.59 17.69 -17.47
CA ASP A 71 -20.91 17.89 -18.89
C ASP A 71 -19.68 18.36 -19.68
N ASP A 72 -18.73 19.06 -19.05
CA ASP A 72 -17.48 19.49 -19.68
C ASP A 72 -16.53 18.32 -19.98
N TRP A 73 -16.68 17.19 -19.28
CA TRP A 73 -15.83 16.00 -19.43
C TRP A 73 -16.50 14.84 -20.16
N ARG A 74 -17.53 15.09 -20.98
CA ARG A 74 -18.15 14.05 -21.81
C ARG A 74 -17.34 13.79 -23.08
N ASP A 75 -16.75 12.60 -23.17
CA ASP A 75 -15.88 12.20 -24.26
C ASP A 75 -16.01 10.68 -24.54
N GLY A 76 -16.43 10.34 -25.77
CA GLY A 76 -16.66 8.97 -26.22
C GLY A 76 -15.46 8.28 -26.88
N ARG A 77 -14.24 8.85 -26.83
CA ARG A 77 -13.05 8.26 -27.47
C ARG A 77 -12.72 6.87 -26.93
N TRP A 78 -13.04 6.56 -25.67
CA TRP A 78 -12.81 5.22 -25.11
C TRP A 78 -13.54 4.12 -25.89
N GLN A 79 -14.70 4.40 -26.49
CA GLN A 79 -15.43 3.43 -27.32
C GLN A 79 -14.56 2.95 -28.51
N GLN A 80 -13.72 3.83 -29.05
CA GLN A 80 -12.90 3.58 -30.24
C GLN A 80 -11.56 2.90 -29.96
N THR A 81 -11.20 2.74 -28.67
CA THR A 81 -9.95 2.09 -28.26
C THR A 81 -9.97 0.59 -28.56
N GLN A 82 -8.86 0.05 -29.05
CA GLN A 82 -8.63 -1.40 -29.12
C GLN A 82 -8.27 -1.92 -27.72
N LYS A 83 -9.22 -2.55 -27.02
CA LYS A 83 -9.09 -2.92 -25.59
C LYS A 83 -8.39 -4.27 -25.36
N GLY A 84 -8.04 -4.98 -26.42
CA GLY A 84 -7.53 -6.36 -26.36
C GLY A 84 -8.65 -7.40 -26.32
N PRO A 85 -8.31 -8.70 -26.21
CA PRO A 85 -9.28 -9.80 -26.28
C PRO A 85 -10.07 -10.00 -24.99
N ALA A 86 -9.70 -9.33 -23.90
CA ALA A 86 -10.38 -9.40 -22.61
C ALA A 86 -10.36 -8.04 -21.91
N VAL A 87 -11.49 -7.65 -21.30
CA VAL A 87 -11.64 -6.39 -20.56
C VAL A 87 -12.19 -6.66 -19.16
N ALA A 88 -11.41 -6.35 -18.13
CA ALA A 88 -11.85 -6.38 -16.75
C ALA A 88 -12.67 -5.12 -16.43
N HIS A 89 -13.91 -5.29 -15.97
CA HIS A 89 -14.79 -4.21 -15.53
C HIS A 89 -16.00 -4.74 -14.75
N SER A 90 -16.71 -3.88 -14.03
CA SER A 90 -18.09 -4.13 -13.58
C SER A 90 -19.11 -4.04 -14.73
N THR A 91 -18.94 -4.82 -15.80
CA THR A 91 -19.81 -4.77 -16.98
C THR A 91 -21.28 -5.03 -16.61
N LEU A 92 -22.19 -4.23 -17.15
CA LEU A 92 -23.63 -4.39 -17.00
C LEU A 92 -24.19 -5.24 -18.15
N LEU A 93 -25.10 -6.15 -17.81
CA LEU A 93 -25.88 -6.92 -18.78
C LEU A 93 -27.36 -6.55 -18.62
N PRO A 94 -28.00 -5.84 -19.58
CA PRO A 94 -29.39 -5.39 -19.44
C PRO A 94 -30.35 -6.53 -19.11
N ASP A 95 -31.27 -6.29 -18.17
CA ASP A 95 -32.25 -7.28 -17.66
C ASP A 95 -31.66 -8.46 -16.86
N TYR A 96 -30.35 -8.50 -16.60
CA TYR A 96 -29.68 -9.56 -15.84
C TYR A 96 -28.82 -8.99 -14.70
N GLU A 97 -28.73 -9.74 -13.60
CA GLU A 97 -27.91 -9.37 -12.44
C GLU A 97 -26.56 -10.09 -12.53
N VAL A 98 -25.49 -9.35 -12.84
CA VAL A 98 -24.13 -9.88 -12.90
C VAL A 98 -23.26 -9.27 -11.81
N GLY A 99 -22.21 -9.98 -11.40
CA GLY A 99 -21.28 -9.50 -10.40
C GLY A 99 -20.51 -8.25 -10.82
N PRO A 100 -19.86 -7.56 -9.87
CA PRO A 100 -19.13 -6.33 -10.14
C PRO A 100 -17.67 -6.57 -10.57
N LYS A 101 -17.17 -7.81 -10.53
CA LYS A 101 -15.81 -8.19 -10.96
C LYS A 101 -15.87 -9.12 -12.16
N MET A 102 -16.05 -8.53 -13.34
CA MET A 102 -16.21 -9.29 -14.58
C MET A 102 -14.98 -9.14 -15.47
N THR A 103 -14.62 -10.22 -16.16
CA THR A 103 -13.80 -10.16 -17.37
C THR A 103 -14.69 -10.47 -18.57
N ALA A 104 -14.89 -9.47 -19.44
CA ALA A 104 -15.57 -9.65 -20.71
C ALA A 104 -14.55 -10.13 -21.76
N VAL A 105 -14.72 -11.34 -22.26
CA VAL A 105 -13.88 -11.98 -23.28
C VAL A 105 -14.54 -11.84 -24.65
N ASP A 106 -13.81 -11.28 -25.61
CA ASP A 106 -14.24 -11.20 -27.01
C ASP A 106 -13.89 -12.51 -27.71
N ALA A 107 -14.91 -13.26 -28.13
CA ALA A 107 -14.76 -14.50 -28.88
C ALA A 107 -14.90 -14.30 -30.40
N GLY A 108 -14.89 -13.05 -30.86
CA GLY A 108 -15.04 -12.70 -32.27
C GLY A 108 -16.47 -12.81 -32.79
N GLY A 109 -16.71 -12.26 -33.98
CA GLY A 109 -18.01 -12.34 -34.66
C GLY A 109 -19.17 -11.67 -33.90
N GLY A 110 -18.89 -10.75 -32.97
CA GLY A 110 -19.88 -10.17 -32.07
C GLY A 110 -20.29 -11.09 -30.92
N THR A 111 -19.48 -12.07 -30.56
CA THR A 111 -19.74 -12.99 -29.44
C THR A 111 -18.88 -12.61 -28.24
N TRP A 112 -19.50 -12.44 -27.08
CA TRP A 112 -18.84 -12.06 -25.84
C TRP A 112 -19.24 -12.99 -24.72
N LEU A 113 -18.27 -13.38 -23.89
CA LEU A 113 -18.53 -14.14 -22.66
C LEU A 113 -18.11 -13.34 -21.44
N LEU A 114 -18.93 -13.37 -20.39
CA LEU A 114 -18.67 -12.68 -19.12
C LEU A 114 -18.24 -13.67 -18.06
N HIS A 115 -16.98 -13.61 -17.64
CA HIS A 115 -16.45 -14.40 -16.52
C HIS A 115 -16.53 -13.59 -15.23
N ASP A 116 -17.13 -14.16 -14.19
CA ASP A 116 -17.18 -13.54 -12.87
C ASP A 116 -16.05 -14.11 -12.01
N LEU A 117 -15.18 -13.25 -11.48
CA LEU A 117 -14.07 -13.66 -10.62
C LEU A 117 -14.57 -14.34 -9.34
N GLU A 118 -15.72 -13.91 -8.81
CA GLU A 118 -16.29 -14.43 -7.56
C GLU A 118 -17.07 -15.73 -7.79
N ALA A 119 -17.60 -15.93 -9.00
CA ALA A 119 -18.28 -17.18 -9.37
C ALA A 119 -17.32 -18.25 -9.90
N GLY A 120 -16.12 -17.84 -10.36
CA GLY A 120 -15.09 -18.73 -10.86
C GLY A 120 -15.45 -19.43 -12.18
N SER A 121 -16.29 -18.80 -13.01
CA SER A 121 -16.68 -19.32 -14.34
C SER A 121 -17.36 -18.24 -15.19
N PHE A 122 -17.51 -18.50 -16.50
CA PHE A 122 -18.43 -17.76 -17.36
C PHE A 122 -19.88 -17.87 -16.87
N VAL A 123 -20.48 -16.72 -16.56
CA VAL A 123 -21.85 -16.60 -16.05
C VAL A 123 -22.85 -16.17 -17.12
N ALA A 124 -22.38 -15.60 -18.22
CA ALA A 124 -23.23 -15.23 -19.35
C ALA A 124 -22.46 -15.24 -20.66
N ALA A 125 -23.20 -15.39 -21.76
CA ALA A 125 -22.71 -15.14 -23.10
C ALA A 125 -23.72 -14.34 -23.93
N VAL A 126 -23.22 -13.49 -24.79
CA VAL A 126 -24.00 -12.63 -25.69
C VAL A 126 -23.52 -12.85 -27.12
N THR A 127 -24.45 -12.93 -28.06
CA THR A 127 -24.19 -13.05 -29.51
C THR A 127 -24.75 -11.85 -30.25
N GLY A 128 -24.12 -11.49 -31.38
CA GLY A 128 -24.46 -10.25 -32.11
C GLY A 128 -24.29 -9.00 -31.24
N GLY A 129 -23.40 -9.07 -30.25
CA GLY A 129 -23.24 -8.12 -29.18
C GLY A 129 -22.11 -7.14 -29.34
N GLU A 130 -22.20 -6.07 -28.57
CA GLU A 130 -21.25 -4.96 -28.51
C GLU A 130 -21.02 -4.56 -27.05
N LEU A 131 -19.76 -4.39 -26.67
CA LEU A 131 -19.38 -3.76 -25.41
C LEU A 131 -19.37 -2.24 -25.60
N ARG A 132 -20.39 -1.57 -25.05
CA ARG A 132 -20.56 -0.12 -25.16
C ARG A 132 -20.10 0.59 -23.89
N THR A 133 -19.12 1.46 -24.02
CA THR A 133 -18.63 2.35 -22.97
C THR A 133 -19.48 3.61 -22.88
N ASP A 134 -19.54 4.21 -21.69
CA ASP A 134 -20.19 5.51 -21.49
C ASP A 134 -19.22 6.67 -21.81
N GLU A 135 -19.76 7.85 -22.09
CA GLU A 135 -18.95 9.03 -22.43
C GLU A 135 -18.62 9.89 -21.20
N ALA A 136 -19.31 9.71 -20.07
CA ALA A 136 -19.12 10.56 -18.90
C ALA A 136 -17.71 10.42 -18.34
N ARG A 137 -17.02 11.55 -18.22
CA ARG A 137 -15.62 11.66 -17.76
C ARG A 137 -14.69 10.74 -18.54
N PHE A 138 -14.66 10.90 -19.87
CA PHE A 138 -13.82 10.07 -20.73
C PHE A 138 -14.09 8.56 -20.58
N GLY A 139 -15.30 8.19 -20.14
CA GLY A 139 -15.70 6.81 -19.85
C GLY A 139 -15.24 6.25 -18.51
N MET A 140 -14.77 7.10 -17.59
CA MET A 140 -14.30 6.68 -16.27
C MET A 140 -15.44 6.52 -15.26
N LEU A 141 -16.54 7.26 -15.43
CA LEU A 141 -17.55 7.38 -14.39
C LEU A 141 -18.55 6.22 -14.35
N ASN A 142 -19.07 5.84 -15.52
CA ASN A 142 -20.17 4.91 -15.66
C ASN A 142 -19.71 3.55 -16.19
N ARG A 143 -20.48 2.50 -15.84
CA ARG A 143 -20.19 1.12 -16.19
C ARG A 143 -20.44 0.86 -17.69
N PRO A 144 -19.61 0.05 -18.38
CA PRO A 144 -19.88 -0.37 -19.74
C PRO A 144 -21.06 -1.34 -19.77
N LEU A 145 -21.79 -1.33 -20.88
CA LEU A 145 -22.95 -2.17 -21.15
C LEU A 145 -22.57 -3.21 -22.19
N LEU A 146 -22.77 -4.49 -21.88
CA LEU A 146 -22.74 -5.54 -22.90
C LEU A 146 -24.15 -5.70 -23.49
N LEU A 147 -24.31 -5.29 -24.74
CA LEU A 147 -25.57 -5.36 -25.47
C LEU A 147 -25.56 -6.56 -26.42
N GLY A 148 -26.72 -7.14 -26.74
CA GLY A 148 -26.88 -8.20 -27.74
C GLY A 148 -27.89 -9.26 -27.31
N ASP A 149 -27.91 -10.41 -28.01
CA ASP A 149 -28.79 -11.53 -27.67
C ASP A 149 -28.11 -12.47 -26.65
N VAL A 150 -28.71 -12.60 -25.47
CA VAL A 150 -28.17 -13.43 -24.38
C VAL A 150 -28.36 -14.90 -24.71
N ALA A 151 -27.27 -15.60 -24.99
CA ALA A 151 -27.27 -17.03 -25.31
C ALA A 151 -27.48 -17.89 -24.06
N PHE A 152 -26.88 -17.49 -22.93
CA PHE A 152 -27.18 -18.06 -21.62
C PHE A 152 -26.87 -17.07 -20.50
N TYR A 153 -27.44 -17.35 -19.32
CA TYR A 153 -27.19 -16.64 -18.09
C TYR A 153 -27.30 -17.56 -16.87
N VAL A 154 -26.41 -17.33 -15.92
CA VAL A 154 -26.32 -17.95 -14.60
C VAL A 154 -26.10 -16.82 -13.58
N PRO A 155 -26.93 -16.68 -12.54
CA PRO A 155 -26.64 -15.76 -11.44
C PRO A 155 -25.31 -16.09 -10.78
N ALA A 156 -24.51 -15.07 -10.46
CA ALA A 156 -23.15 -15.23 -9.91
C ALA A 156 -23.13 -16.14 -8.67
N GLU A 157 -24.14 -16.04 -7.80
CA GLU A 157 -24.23 -16.81 -6.55
C GLU A 157 -24.59 -18.29 -6.75
N ARG A 158 -24.68 -18.78 -8.00
CA ARG A 158 -25.20 -20.12 -8.32
C ARG A 158 -24.28 -20.99 -9.17
N ALA A 159 -23.03 -20.58 -9.40
CA ALA A 159 -22.11 -21.28 -10.32
C ALA A 159 -21.80 -22.72 -9.87
N TRP A 160 -20.96 -22.93 -8.85
CA TRP A 160 -20.45 -24.26 -8.48
C TRP A 160 -21.15 -24.89 -7.27
N ARG A 161 -21.25 -26.23 -7.21
CA ARG A 161 -21.85 -27.00 -6.10
C ARG A 161 -21.15 -28.35 -5.88
N LYS A 162 -21.17 -28.85 -4.63
CA LYS A 162 -20.67 -30.20 -4.27
C LYS A 162 -21.69 -31.32 -4.37
N THR A 163 -22.99 -31.01 -4.49
CA THR A 163 -24.05 -31.99 -4.70
C THR A 163 -25.13 -31.41 -5.60
N LEU A 164 -25.87 -32.27 -6.32
CA LEU A 164 -26.93 -31.87 -7.24
C LEU A 164 -27.95 -30.90 -6.57
N ALA A 165 -28.48 -31.30 -5.40
CA ALA A 165 -29.42 -30.52 -4.60
C ALA A 165 -28.76 -29.63 -3.53
N GLY A 166 -27.44 -29.45 -3.61
CA GLY A 166 -26.65 -28.68 -2.65
C GLY A 166 -26.75 -27.17 -2.87
N ALA A 167 -26.31 -26.42 -1.85
CA ALA A 167 -26.06 -24.99 -1.99
C ALA A 167 -24.89 -24.73 -2.95
N ALA A 168 -24.82 -23.50 -3.47
CA ALA A 168 -23.63 -23.02 -4.15
C ALA A 168 -22.43 -23.01 -3.20
N LEU A 169 -21.24 -23.19 -3.76
CA LEU A 169 -19.98 -22.97 -3.05
C LEU A 169 -19.92 -21.55 -2.51
N ASP A 170 -19.30 -21.38 -1.35
CA ASP A 170 -18.98 -20.06 -0.85
C ASP A 170 -17.82 -19.44 -1.63
N ARG A 171 -17.67 -18.13 -1.52
CA ARG A 171 -16.57 -17.39 -2.13
C ARG A 171 -15.19 -17.95 -1.72
N ALA A 172 -15.03 -18.39 -0.47
CA ALA A 172 -13.76 -18.90 0.04
C ALA A 172 -13.30 -20.19 -0.66
N SER A 173 -14.22 -20.89 -1.32
CA SER A 173 -13.93 -22.06 -2.14
C SER A 173 -13.56 -21.70 -3.60
N ILE A 174 -13.56 -20.41 -3.97
CA ILE A 174 -13.25 -19.93 -5.31
C ILE A 174 -12.04 -19.00 -5.23
N ASP A 175 -10.98 -19.36 -5.94
CA ASP A 175 -9.73 -18.61 -5.96
C ASP A 175 -9.29 -18.35 -7.40
N HIS A 176 -9.57 -17.14 -7.90
CA HIS A 176 -9.21 -16.75 -9.25
C HIS A 176 -7.69 -16.59 -9.36
N GLN A 177 -7.05 -17.37 -10.24
CA GLN A 177 -5.59 -17.35 -10.40
C GLN A 177 -5.12 -16.31 -11.43
N GLY A 178 -5.99 -15.94 -12.37
CA GLY A 178 -5.69 -14.95 -13.40
C GLY A 178 -6.10 -15.39 -14.81
N ARG A 179 -5.51 -14.72 -15.80
CA ARG A 179 -5.75 -15.00 -17.23
C ARG A 179 -4.46 -15.08 -18.05
N TYR A 180 -4.40 -16.05 -18.96
CA TYR A 180 -3.34 -16.23 -19.93
C TYR A 180 -3.80 -15.78 -21.32
N LEU A 181 -2.90 -15.18 -22.07
CA LEU A 181 -3.08 -14.81 -23.47
C LEU A 181 -2.20 -15.71 -24.33
N HIS A 182 -2.85 -16.44 -25.24
CA HIS A 182 -2.18 -17.32 -26.19
C HIS A 182 -2.77 -17.11 -27.59
N ASP A 183 -2.08 -16.34 -28.42
CA ASP A 183 -2.55 -15.92 -29.73
C ASP A 183 -3.97 -15.30 -29.64
N ASP A 184 -4.98 -15.93 -30.28
CA ASP A 184 -6.38 -15.48 -30.26
C ASP A 184 -7.19 -16.04 -29.06
N HIS A 185 -6.54 -16.74 -28.12
CA HIS A 185 -7.19 -17.36 -26.97
C HIS A 185 -6.95 -16.59 -25.68
N VAL A 186 -8.02 -16.46 -24.90
CA VAL A 186 -7.98 -16.04 -23.49
C VAL A 186 -8.31 -17.27 -22.64
N LEU A 187 -7.34 -17.74 -21.87
CA LEU A 187 -7.52 -18.82 -20.91
C LEU A 187 -7.69 -18.23 -19.51
N LEU A 188 -8.78 -18.54 -18.85
CA LEU A 188 -9.04 -18.16 -17.47
C LEU A 188 -8.72 -19.35 -16.57
N ALA A 189 -8.00 -19.09 -15.48
CA ALA A 189 -7.62 -20.10 -14.50
C ALA A 189 -8.20 -19.73 -13.14
N THR A 190 -8.88 -20.70 -12.52
CA THR A 190 -9.49 -20.56 -11.20
C THR A 190 -9.36 -21.87 -10.44
N THR A 191 -9.13 -21.82 -9.15
CA THR A 191 -9.24 -22.99 -8.26
C THR A 191 -10.63 -23.01 -7.65
N VAL A 192 -11.33 -24.14 -7.76
CA VAL A 192 -12.68 -24.36 -7.24
C VAL A 192 -12.64 -25.54 -6.28
N ASP A 193 -12.86 -25.29 -4.98
CA ASP A 193 -12.74 -26.29 -3.90
C ASP A 193 -11.40 -27.03 -3.92
N GLY A 194 -10.31 -26.30 -4.21
CA GLY A 194 -8.96 -26.86 -4.35
C GLY A 194 -8.68 -27.54 -5.69
N VAL A 195 -9.64 -27.57 -6.62
CA VAL A 195 -9.49 -28.19 -7.95
C VAL A 195 -9.25 -27.13 -9.01
N GLU A 196 -8.19 -27.29 -9.81
CA GLU A 196 -7.94 -26.39 -10.94
C GLU A 196 -9.04 -26.48 -12.00
N VAL A 197 -9.54 -25.34 -12.43
CA VAL A 197 -10.50 -25.18 -13.52
C VAL A 197 -9.92 -24.20 -14.52
N LEU A 198 -9.77 -24.66 -15.75
CA LEU A 198 -9.37 -23.86 -16.89
C LEU A 198 -10.56 -23.67 -17.80
N GLU A 199 -10.81 -22.44 -18.23
CA GLU A 199 -11.95 -22.10 -19.09
C GLU A 199 -11.54 -21.11 -20.19
N THR A 200 -12.00 -21.33 -21.41
CA THR A 200 -11.76 -20.42 -22.53
C THR A 200 -13.00 -20.27 -23.42
N ALA A 201 -13.15 -19.09 -24.01
CA ALA A 201 -14.13 -18.85 -25.07
C ALA A 201 -13.50 -19.21 -26.42
N LEU A 202 -14.19 -19.99 -27.25
CA LEU A 202 -13.66 -20.36 -28.56
C LEU A 202 -14.10 -19.35 -29.64
N PRO A 203 -13.21 -19.00 -30.58
CA PRO A 203 -13.56 -18.13 -31.70
C PRO A 203 -14.79 -18.63 -32.47
N CYS A 204 -15.77 -17.76 -32.67
CA CYS A 204 -17.03 -18.07 -33.36
C CYS A 204 -17.26 -17.12 -34.54
N ASP A 205 -17.01 -17.59 -35.77
CA ASP A 205 -17.24 -16.80 -36.99
C ASP A 205 -18.74 -16.65 -37.30
N GLY A 206 -19.38 -15.62 -36.73
CA GLY A 206 -20.68 -15.09 -37.17
C GLY A 206 -21.87 -16.05 -37.10
N ALA A 207 -21.76 -17.17 -36.38
CA ALA A 207 -22.76 -18.23 -36.36
C ALA A 207 -23.93 -17.99 -35.38
N GLY A 208 -23.94 -16.87 -34.63
CA GLY A 208 -24.97 -16.60 -33.62
C GLY A 208 -24.96 -17.62 -32.48
N VAL A 209 -23.79 -18.18 -32.17
CA VAL A 209 -23.57 -19.17 -31.12
C VAL A 209 -22.43 -18.72 -30.22
N ALA A 210 -22.49 -19.12 -28.96
CA ALA A 210 -21.36 -18.97 -28.03
C ALA A 210 -20.82 -20.35 -27.68
N VAL A 211 -19.50 -20.50 -27.69
CA VAL A 211 -18.84 -21.75 -27.33
C VAL A 211 -17.83 -21.48 -26.23
N ARG A 212 -17.94 -22.25 -25.15
CA ARG A 212 -16.92 -22.30 -24.10
C ARG A 212 -16.37 -23.71 -23.96
N GLU A 213 -15.10 -23.77 -23.64
CA GLU A 213 -14.38 -25.01 -23.38
C GLU A 213 -13.81 -24.99 -21.97
N MET A 214 -13.87 -26.13 -21.30
CA MET A 214 -13.47 -26.29 -19.91
C MET A 214 -12.59 -27.53 -19.73
N GLU A 215 -11.58 -27.42 -18.87
CA GLU A 215 -10.76 -28.52 -18.36
C GLU A 215 -10.77 -28.41 -16.82
N VAL A 216 -11.23 -29.46 -16.15
CA VAL A 216 -11.29 -29.56 -14.68
C VAL A 216 -10.27 -30.60 -14.24
N GLY A 217 -9.38 -30.23 -13.32
CA GLY A 217 -8.31 -31.08 -12.80
C GLY A 217 -8.82 -32.35 -12.11
N ALA A 218 -7.86 -33.21 -11.72
CA ALA A 218 -8.17 -34.41 -10.95
C ALA A 218 -8.84 -34.05 -9.62
N HIS A 219 -9.89 -34.78 -9.25
CA HIS A 219 -10.71 -34.51 -8.08
C HIS A 219 -11.43 -35.78 -7.58
N ASP A 220 -11.56 -35.90 -6.27
CA ASP A 220 -12.01 -37.12 -5.59
C ASP A 220 -13.52 -37.18 -5.28
N ALA A 221 -14.26 -36.11 -5.59
CA ALA A 221 -15.70 -36.04 -5.38
C ALA A 221 -16.35 -35.26 -6.53
N PRO A 222 -17.57 -35.63 -6.98
CA PRO A 222 -18.20 -34.94 -8.09
C PRO A 222 -18.45 -33.44 -7.82
N LEU A 223 -18.37 -32.63 -8.87
CA LEU A 223 -18.69 -31.19 -8.87
C LEU A 223 -19.82 -30.91 -9.86
N TRP A 224 -20.62 -29.87 -9.59
CA TRP A 224 -21.67 -29.41 -10.49
C TRP A 224 -21.48 -27.93 -10.77
N LEU A 225 -21.49 -27.56 -12.05
CA LEU A 225 -21.47 -26.18 -12.52
C LEU A 225 -22.82 -25.81 -13.15
N ALA A 226 -23.44 -24.72 -12.74
CA ALA A 226 -24.59 -24.16 -13.45
C ALA A 226 -24.16 -23.63 -14.82
N VAL A 227 -24.87 -24.07 -15.85
CA VAL A 227 -24.60 -23.69 -17.24
C VAL A 227 -25.75 -22.88 -17.86
N ALA A 228 -26.92 -22.88 -17.22
CA ALA A 228 -28.06 -22.01 -17.50
C ALA A 228 -29.04 -21.98 -16.31
N THR A 229 -29.82 -20.91 -16.20
CA THR A 229 -30.97 -20.84 -15.30
C THR A 229 -32.27 -20.73 -16.09
N ALA A 230 -33.22 -21.62 -15.80
CA ALA A 230 -34.51 -21.72 -16.49
C ALA A 230 -35.60 -22.30 -15.57
N ASP A 231 -36.79 -21.69 -15.59
CA ASP A 231 -37.95 -22.20 -14.84
C ASP A 231 -38.37 -23.59 -15.33
N GLU A 232 -38.32 -23.80 -16.65
CA GLU A 232 -38.56 -25.08 -17.32
C GLU A 232 -37.46 -25.37 -18.35
N ALA A 233 -36.81 -26.52 -18.22
CA ALA A 233 -35.83 -27.04 -19.18
C ALA A 233 -36.12 -28.52 -19.48
N GLN A 234 -36.00 -28.89 -20.76
CA GLN A 234 -36.08 -30.26 -21.24
C GLN A 234 -34.66 -30.77 -21.49
N LEU A 235 -34.33 -31.94 -20.94
CA LEU A 235 -33.06 -32.64 -21.17
C LEU A 235 -33.33 -33.85 -22.06
N ASP A 236 -32.36 -34.20 -22.90
CA ASP A 236 -32.35 -35.50 -23.58
C ASP A 236 -31.97 -36.64 -22.62
N ASP A 237 -32.28 -37.87 -23.03
CA ASP A 237 -32.10 -39.07 -22.19
C ASP A 237 -30.62 -39.36 -21.89
N ASP A 238 -29.70 -38.92 -22.75
CA ASP A 238 -28.26 -39.08 -22.59
C ASP A 238 -27.57 -37.90 -21.88
N GLY A 239 -28.31 -36.84 -21.54
CA GLY A 239 -27.81 -35.67 -20.83
C GLY A 239 -26.77 -34.89 -21.63
N ARG A 240 -26.90 -34.87 -22.96
CA ARG A 240 -26.03 -34.13 -23.88
C ARG A 240 -26.62 -32.82 -24.36
N ARG A 241 -27.93 -32.64 -24.24
CA ARG A 241 -28.62 -31.41 -24.64
C ARG A 241 -29.65 -31.00 -23.61
N ALA A 242 -29.71 -29.71 -23.35
CA ALA A 242 -30.83 -29.10 -22.65
C ALA A 242 -31.39 -27.94 -23.47
N THR A 243 -32.72 -27.82 -23.51
CA THR A 243 -33.43 -26.70 -24.14
C THR A 243 -34.41 -26.07 -23.17
N TRP A 244 -34.52 -24.76 -23.19
CA TRP A 244 -35.40 -24.00 -22.31
C TRP A 244 -35.96 -22.77 -23.01
N ARG A 245 -36.93 -22.12 -22.36
CA ARG A 245 -37.39 -20.79 -22.75
C ARG A 245 -36.85 -19.78 -21.73
N ASP A 246 -36.14 -18.77 -22.19
CA ASP A 246 -35.61 -17.71 -21.34
C ASP A 246 -36.72 -16.77 -20.84
N ARG A 247 -36.32 -15.80 -20.00
CA ARG A 247 -37.24 -14.82 -19.41
C ARG A 247 -37.93 -13.90 -20.42
N HIS A 248 -37.39 -13.77 -21.63
CA HIS A 248 -37.97 -12.98 -22.72
C HIS A 248 -38.86 -13.83 -23.62
N GLY A 249 -39.05 -15.11 -23.29
CA GLY A 249 -39.81 -16.03 -24.10
C GLY A 249 -39.05 -16.55 -25.32
N VAL A 250 -37.74 -16.28 -25.42
CA VAL A 250 -36.90 -16.79 -26.51
C VAL A 250 -36.40 -18.17 -26.14
N GLU A 251 -36.35 -19.03 -27.13
CA GLU A 251 -36.14 -20.43 -26.96
C GLU A 251 -34.64 -20.71 -27.17
N ARG A 252 -34.01 -21.35 -26.17
CA ARG A 252 -32.55 -21.49 -26.02
C ARG A 252 -32.15 -22.95 -25.88
N GLY A 253 -30.89 -23.25 -26.15
CA GLY A 253 -30.33 -24.56 -25.88
C GLY A 253 -28.84 -24.54 -25.58
N VAL A 254 -28.39 -25.59 -24.90
CA VAL A 254 -26.98 -25.92 -24.69
C VAL A 254 -26.73 -27.35 -25.14
N GLU A 255 -25.65 -27.55 -25.89
CA GLU A 255 -25.18 -28.85 -26.35
C GLU A 255 -23.80 -29.13 -25.74
N LEU A 256 -23.66 -30.32 -25.16
CA LEU A 256 -22.43 -30.85 -24.59
C LEU A 256 -21.72 -31.73 -25.62
N ALA A 257 -20.45 -31.45 -25.85
CA ALA A 257 -19.63 -32.21 -26.78
C ALA A 257 -18.16 -32.31 -26.32
N GLY A 258 -17.41 -33.23 -26.92
CA GLY A 258 -16.01 -33.47 -26.55
C GLY A 258 -15.80 -33.83 -25.08
N ALA A 259 -16.86 -34.29 -24.40
CA ALA A 259 -16.89 -34.45 -22.97
C ALA A 259 -16.26 -35.77 -22.52
N THR A 260 -15.47 -35.72 -21.46
CA THR A 260 -14.91 -36.92 -20.81
C THR A 260 -16.05 -37.84 -20.36
N PRO A 261 -15.91 -39.19 -20.47
CA PRO A 261 -16.98 -40.11 -20.10
C PRO A 261 -17.53 -39.87 -18.68
N GLY A 262 -18.84 -39.69 -18.57
CA GLY A 262 -19.55 -39.44 -17.31
C GLY A 262 -19.86 -37.96 -17.05
N VAL A 263 -19.21 -37.04 -17.75
CA VAL A 263 -19.63 -35.63 -17.78
C VAL A 263 -20.95 -35.52 -18.53
N ARG A 264 -21.97 -34.93 -17.90
CA ARG A 264 -23.34 -34.84 -18.45
C ARG A 264 -24.14 -33.68 -17.87
N LEU A 265 -25.17 -33.25 -18.57
CA LEU A 265 -26.16 -32.29 -18.09
C LEU A 265 -27.16 -32.96 -17.14
N GLU A 266 -27.48 -32.27 -16.06
CA GLU A 266 -28.51 -32.62 -15.07
C GLU A 266 -29.38 -31.38 -14.78
N ARG A 267 -30.53 -31.58 -14.14
CA ARG A 267 -31.43 -30.50 -13.75
C ARG A 267 -31.77 -30.61 -12.28
N GLU A 268 -31.69 -29.48 -11.58
CA GLU A 268 -32.18 -29.33 -10.21
C GLU A 268 -32.92 -28.00 -10.07
N GLY A 269 -34.23 -28.07 -9.82
CA GLY A 269 -35.10 -26.89 -9.76
C GLY A 269 -35.02 -26.06 -11.04
N THR A 270 -34.51 -24.83 -10.91
CA THR A 270 -34.32 -23.90 -12.04
C THR A 270 -32.91 -23.92 -12.63
N ALA A 271 -31.99 -24.73 -12.11
CA ALA A 271 -30.63 -24.82 -12.63
C ALA A 271 -30.49 -25.98 -13.63
N VAL A 272 -29.89 -25.68 -14.79
CA VAL A 272 -29.29 -26.69 -15.66
C VAL A 272 -27.81 -26.76 -15.26
N LEU A 273 -27.37 -27.95 -14.86
CA LEU A 273 -26.06 -28.18 -14.25
C LEU A 273 -25.24 -29.11 -15.15
N LEU A 274 -23.96 -28.82 -15.35
CA LEU A 274 -22.96 -29.75 -15.87
C LEU A 274 -22.35 -30.49 -14.70
N LYS A 275 -22.56 -31.81 -14.66
CA LYS A 275 -21.94 -32.70 -13.68
C LYS A 275 -20.55 -33.10 -14.15
N TRP A 276 -19.56 -32.87 -13.29
CA TRP A 276 -18.22 -33.41 -13.36
C TRP A 276 -18.13 -34.62 -12.41
N PRO A 277 -17.99 -35.86 -12.92
CA PRO A 277 -17.79 -37.03 -12.04
C PRO A 277 -16.39 -37.01 -11.44
N GLU A 278 -16.17 -37.76 -10.36
CA GLU A 278 -14.82 -38.01 -9.84
C GLU A 278 -13.88 -38.44 -10.98
N ALA A 279 -12.69 -37.85 -11.01
CA ALA A 279 -11.74 -38.07 -12.09
C ALA A 279 -10.33 -38.10 -11.53
N LYS A 280 -9.55 -39.13 -11.90
CA LYS A 280 -8.14 -39.27 -11.50
C LYS A 280 -7.17 -38.49 -12.39
N GLU A 281 -7.66 -38.01 -13.52
CA GLU A 281 -6.97 -37.17 -14.49
C GLU A 281 -7.88 -36.00 -14.84
N ALA A 282 -7.35 -34.98 -15.51
CA ALA A 282 -8.14 -33.85 -15.96
C ALA A 282 -9.29 -34.29 -16.88
N ALA A 283 -10.49 -33.74 -16.66
CA ALA A 283 -11.68 -33.97 -17.45
C ALA A 283 -12.00 -32.74 -18.29
N SER A 284 -12.32 -32.93 -19.57
CA SER A 284 -12.67 -31.86 -20.51
C SER A 284 -14.15 -31.87 -20.87
N ALA A 285 -14.68 -30.70 -21.23
CA ALA A 285 -16.00 -30.53 -21.84
C ALA A 285 -16.08 -29.27 -22.71
N ARG A 286 -16.87 -29.31 -23.78
CA ARG A 286 -17.23 -28.15 -24.60
C ARG A 286 -18.73 -27.93 -24.55
N LEU A 287 -19.13 -26.69 -24.29
CA LEU A 287 -20.53 -26.26 -24.23
C LEU A 287 -20.81 -25.27 -25.35
N ARG A 288 -21.79 -25.60 -26.18
CA ARG A 288 -22.25 -24.73 -27.27
C ARG A 288 -23.65 -24.23 -26.96
N TYR A 289 -23.83 -22.92 -26.95
CA TYR A 289 -25.10 -22.25 -26.70
C TYR A 289 -25.73 -21.79 -28.01
N LEU A 290 -26.99 -22.16 -28.20
CA LEU A 290 -27.73 -22.05 -29.47
C LEU A 290 -29.09 -21.36 -29.28
N PRO A 291 -29.61 -20.67 -30.32
CA PRO A 291 -31.05 -20.52 -30.51
C PRO A 291 -31.70 -21.91 -30.64
N SER A 292 -32.84 -22.15 -29.99
CA SER A 292 -33.42 -23.52 -29.88
C SER A 292 -33.82 -24.16 -31.22
N ASP A 293 -34.10 -23.37 -32.25
CA ASP A 293 -34.52 -23.84 -33.58
C ASP A 293 -33.35 -24.33 -34.43
N ALA A 294 -32.12 -24.21 -33.93
CA ALA A 294 -30.94 -24.85 -34.48
C ALA A 294 -31.12 -26.39 -34.46
N LYS A 295 -31.04 -26.99 -35.65
CA LYS A 295 -31.06 -28.46 -35.79
C LYS A 295 -29.86 -29.05 -35.02
N PRO A 296 -30.05 -30.16 -34.28
CA PRO A 296 -28.93 -30.88 -33.69
C PRO A 296 -27.94 -31.26 -34.79
N HIS A 297 -26.64 -31.12 -34.50
CA HIS A 297 -25.59 -31.46 -35.44
C HIS A 297 -25.57 -32.96 -35.76
N ALA A 298 -25.36 -33.28 -37.04
CA ALA A 298 -25.01 -34.64 -37.46
C ALA A 298 -23.49 -34.81 -37.31
N GLU A 299 -23.03 -36.01 -36.91
CA GLU A 299 -21.59 -36.31 -36.90
C GLU A 299 -20.96 -35.99 -38.28
N GLY A 300 -19.97 -35.10 -38.30
CA GLY A 300 -19.23 -34.71 -39.52
C GLY A 300 -19.61 -33.38 -40.18
N ASP A 301 -20.44 -32.52 -39.57
CA ASP A 301 -20.62 -31.12 -40.02
C ASP A 301 -19.34 -30.29 -39.74
N ALA A 302 -19.10 -29.19 -40.46
CA ALA A 302 -17.97 -28.28 -40.22
C ALA A 302 -18.05 -27.61 -38.82
N ALA A 303 -19.26 -27.40 -38.29
CA ALA A 303 -19.47 -27.03 -36.89
C ALA A 303 -19.36 -28.23 -35.91
N GLY A 304 -19.28 -29.46 -36.44
CA GLY A 304 -18.87 -30.68 -35.77
C GLY A 304 -17.35 -30.91 -35.81
N GLU A 305 -16.59 -30.23 -36.67
CA GLU A 305 -15.11 -30.21 -36.60
C GLU A 305 -14.64 -29.47 -35.33
N LEU A 306 -15.41 -28.47 -34.88
CA LEU A 306 -15.37 -27.88 -33.53
C LEU A 306 -15.71 -28.88 -32.41
N LEU A 307 -15.92 -30.16 -32.68
CA LEU A 307 -16.15 -31.24 -31.70
C LEU A 307 -15.08 -32.34 -31.78
N THR A 308 -14.02 -32.13 -32.58
CA THR A 308 -12.80 -32.95 -32.47
C THR A 308 -12.06 -32.57 -31.18
N ALA A 309 -11.49 -33.57 -30.49
CA ALA A 309 -10.82 -33.39 -29.22
C ALA A 309 -9.68 -32.36 -29.36
N PRO A 310 -9.67 -31.28 -28.59
CA PRO A 310 -8.62 -30.27 -28.65
C PRO A 310 -7.32 -30.74 -27.96
N PRO A 311 -6.19 -30.10 -28.27
CA PRO A 311 -5.03 -30.09 -27.37
C PRO A 311 -5.47 -29.59 -25.98
N SER A 312 -4.94 -30.18 -24.90
CA SER A 312 -5.24 -29.80 -23.51
C SER A 312 -5.20 -28.28 -23.30
N LEU A 313 -6.17 -27.72 -22.57
CA LEU A 313 -6.22 -26.29 -22.25
C LEU A 313 -5.00 -25.84 -21.46
N THR A 314 -4.38 -26.75 -20.71
CA THR A 314 -3.10 -26.53 -20.05
C THR A 314 -2.00 -26.03 -21.02
N ALA A 315 -2.04 -26.42 -22.30
CA ALA A 315 -1.07 -25.94 -23.29
C ALA A 315 -1.16 -24.42 -23.53
N LEU A 316 -2.35 -23.83 -23.38
CA LEU A 316 -2.60 -22.39 -23.55
C LEU A 316 -2.07 -21.54 -22.39
N LYS A 317 -1.50 -22.16 -21.34
CA LYS A 317 -0.71 -21.44 -20.32
C LYS A 317 0.65 -20.97 -20.85
N SER A 318 1.08 -21.51 -22.00
CA SER A 318 2.31 -21.07 -22.66
C SER A 318 2.08 -19.73 -23.35
N PRO A 319 3.09 -18.84 -23.41
CA PRO A 319 2.95 -17.55 -24.07
C PRO A 319 2.66 -17.71 -25.57
N GLY A 320 1.83 -16.81 -26.10
CA GLY A 320 1.55 -16.70 -27.53
C GLY A 320 2.61 -15.90 -28.29
N GLY A 321 2.30 -15.52 -29.53
CA GLY A 321 3.08 -14.54 -30.27
C GLY A 321 2.80 -13.09 -29.86
N ARG A 322 3.74 -12.21 -30.20
CA ARG A 322 3.68 -10.75 -30.04
C ARG A 322 2.46 -10.12 -30.74
N ARG A 323 1.69 -9.27 -30.05
CA ARG A 323 0.38 -8.74 -30.49
C ARG A 323 0.40 -7.28 -30.91
N TRP A 324 1.27 -6.45 -30.34
CA TRP A 324 1.23 -4.99 -30.49
C TRP A 324 2.26 -4.43 -31.48
N GLY A 325 2.98 -5.32 -32.20
CA GLY A 325 3.93 -4.90 -33.22
C GLY A 325 5.15 -4.16 -32.64
N GLU A 326 5.76 -3.28 -33.44
CA GLU A 326 6.98 -2.57 -33.03
C GLU A 326 6.72 -1.40 -32.06
N PRO A 327 7.67 -1.08 -31.15
CA PRO A 327 7.53 0.04 -30.24
C PRO A 327 7.32 1.37 -30.97
N LEU A 328 6.44 2.21 -30.42
CA LEU A 328 6.20 3.57 -30.91
C LEU A 328 7.32 4.49 -30.44
N VAL A 329 7.71 5.47 -31.25
CA VAL A 329 8.83 6.37 -30.93
C VAL A 329 8.33 7.80 -30.77
N THR A 330 8.70 8.45 -29.68
CA THR A 330 8.52 9.88 -29.46
C THR A 330 9.86 10.55 -29.10
N GLN A 331 9.85 11.88 -29.05
CA GLN A 331 10.98 12.69 -28.65
C GLN A 331 10.54 13.61 -27.51
N GLY A 332 11.33 13.62 -26.43
CA GLY A 332 11.15 14.54 -25.32
C GLY A 332 11.58 15.97 -25.66
N VAL A 333 11.07 16.90 -24.88
CA VAL A 333 11.34 18.34 -25.00
C VAL A 333 11.96 18.80 -23.69
N LEU A 334 13.26 19.07 -23.72
CA LEU A 334 13.95 19.67 -22.59
C LEU A 334 13.45 21.10 -22.35
N ALA A 335 13.28 21.46 -21.08
CA ALA A 335 13.03 22.84 -20.71
C ALA A 335 14.19 23.74 -21.16
N ALA A 336 13.84 24.97 -21.54
CA ALA A 336 14.84 26.00 -21.84
C ALA A 336 15.73 26.28 -20.61
N ALA A 337 16.93 26.78 -20.86
CA ALA A 337 17.81 27.24 -19.78
C ALA A 337 17.08 28.27 -18.91
N SER A 338 17.09 28.04 -17.60
CA SER A 338 16.34 28.79 -16.61
C SER A 338 17.24 29.19 -15.44
N ASP A 339 16.89 30.27 -14.76
CA ASP A 339 17.48 30.66 -13.48
C ASP A 339 16.79 29.99 -12.27
N GLN A 340 15.69 29.26 -12.52
CA GLN A 340 14.94 28.52 -11.51
C GLN A 340 15.71 27.27 -11.02
N PRO A 341 15.54 26.86 -9.75
CA PRO A 341 16.17 25.66 -9.20
C PRO A 341 15.70 24.37 -9.86
N TYR A 342 14.44 24.34 -10.30
CA TYR A 342 13.86 23.21 -11.00
C TYR A 342 13.29 23.67 -12.34
N VAL A 343 13.32 22.74 -13.31
CA VAL A 343 12.66 22.88 -14.60
C VAL A 343 11.95 21.58 -14.95
N VAL A 344 10.93 21.66 -15.81
CA VAL A 344 10.12 20.51 -16.22
C VAL A 344 10.43 20.15 -17.68
N ASP A 345 11.11 19.03 -17.91
CA ASP A 345 11.26 18.43 -19.23
C ASP A 345 10.00 17.59 -19.56
N ARG A 346 9.56 17.61 -20.81
CA ARG A 346 8.31 16.93 -21.24
C ARG A 346 8.64 15.67 -22.02
N ILE A 347 7.96 14.56 -21.75
CA ILE A 347 8.12 13.29 -22.45
C ILE A 347 6.76 12.92 -23.05
N PRO A 348 6.40 13.47 -24.22
CA PRO A 348 5.06 13.30 -24.76
C PRO A 348 4.83 11.83 -25.13
N PRO A 349 3.70 11.21 -24.70
CA PRO A 349 3.33 9.88 -25.15
C PRO A 349 2.84 9.91 -26.61
N PRO A 350 2.80 8.76 -27.30
CA PRO A 350 2.34 8.67 -28.68
C PRO A 350 0.81 8.78 -28.77
N ARG A 351 0.29 10.01 -28.64
CA ARG A 351 -1.17 10.28 -28.63
C ARG A 351 -1.85 9.80 -29.91
N GLU A 352 -1.21 10.00 -31.06
CA GLU A 352 -1.60 9.35 -32.30
C GLU A 352 -0.95 7.97 -32.37
N ASN A 353 -1.73 6.92 -32.06
CA ASN A 353 -1.27 5.54 -32.07
C ASN A 353 -2.26 4.62 -32.82
N PRO A 354 -1.80 3.46 -33.32
CA PRO A 354 -2.64 2.53 -34.09
C PRO A 354 -3.80 1.93 -33.29
N PHE A 355 -3.68 1.86 -31.96
CA PHE A 355 -4.68 1.24 -31.08
C PHE A 355 -5.77 2.21 -30.61
N LYS A 356 -5.63 3.49 -30.96
CA LYS A 356 -6.43 4.60 -30.42
C LYS A 356 -6.42 4.68 -28.89
N ALA A 357 -5.41 4.09 -28.25
CA ALA A 357 -5.23 4.08 -26.81
C ALA A 357 -5.13 5.52 -26.27
N LEU A 358 -5.76 5.77 -25.13
CA LEU A 358 -5.80 7.07 -24.47
C LEU A 358 -4.74 7.12 -23.37
N PHE A 359 -4.00 8.23 -23.31
CA PHE A 359 -2.88 8.41 -22.38
C PHE A 359 -3.27 9.29 -21.19
N PHE A 360 -4.31 8.88 -20.46
CA PHE A 360 -4.61 9.37 -19.11
C PHE A 360 -3.73 8.57 -18.13
N ILE A 361 -2.48 8.98 -17.99
CA ILE A 361 -1.43 8.23 -17.29
C ILE A 361 -1.58 8.45 -15.77
N ALA A 362 -1.67 7.36 -15.00
CA ALA A 362 -2.05 7.40 -13.58
C ALA A 362 -1.05 6.76 -12.62
N GLY A 363 -0.10 5.97 -13.13
CA GLY A 363 0.93 5.30 -12.34
C GLY A 363 2.22 5.15 -13.14
N LEU A 364 3.33 5.08 -12.43
CA LEU A 364 4.71 5.08 -12.91
C LEU A 364 5.57 4.36 -11.87
N ASP A 365 6.45 3.47 -12.32
CA ASP A 365 7.59 3.03 -11.54
C ASP A 365 8.73 2.57 -12.48
N PHE A 366 9.95 2.46 -11.95
CA PHE A 366 11.15 2.13 -12.69
C PHE A 366 11.63 0.71 -12.45
N PHE A 367 12.08 0.08 -13.53
CA PHE A 367 12.97 -1.06 -13.43
C PHE A 367 14.37 -0.62 -13.01
N ALA A 368 15.14 -1.54 -12.41
CA ALA A 368 16.51 -1.27 -11.96
C ALA A 368 17.45 -0.75 -13.08
N ASN A 369 17.14 -1.01 -14.35
CA ASN A 369 17.91 -0.52 -15.51
C ASN A 369 17.57 0.94 -15.92
N GLY A 370 16.56 1.55 -15.29
CA GLY A 370 16.06 2.88 -15.60
C GLY A 370 15.02 2.97 -16.72
N ASP A 371 14.56 1.83 -17.25
CA ASP A 371 13.31 1.81 -18.03
C ASP A 371 12.12 1.96 -17.07
N ALA A 372 10.99 2.48 -17.56
CA ALA A 372 9.80 2.71 -16.75
C ALA A 372 8.61 1.87 -17.24
N ALA A 373 7.74 1.47 -16.31
CA ALA A 373 6.39 1.07 -16.62
C ALA A 373 5.44 2.22 -16.28
N VAL A 374 4.44 2.48 -17.14
CA VAL A 374 3.36 3.42 -16.83
C VAL A 374 2.00 2.81 -17.12
N CYS A 375 0.99 3.08 -16.30
CA CYS A 375 -0.39 2.63 -16.55
C CYS A 375 -1.31 3.79 -16.92
N THR A 376 -2.32 3.50 -17.74
CA THR A 376 -3.41 4.43 -18.05
C THR A 376 -4.71 3.97 -17.41
N VAL A 377 -5.56 4.93 -17.04
CA VAL A 377 -6.87 4.64 -16.43
C VAL A 377 -7.84 3.92 -17.39
N HIS A 378 -7.53 3.85 -18.69
CA HIS A 378 -8.33 3.11 -19.67
C HIS A 378 -7.93 1.64 -19.79
N GLY A 379 -6.97 1.18 -18.99
CA GLY A 379 -6.65 -0.23 -18.82
C GLY A 379 -5.32 -0.67 -19.40
N ASP A 380 -4.47 0.25 -19.84
CA ASP A 380 -3.20 -0.06 -20.49
C ASP A 380 -2.01 0.01 -19.54
N VAL A 381 -0.97 -0.78 -19.83
CA VAL A 381 0.39 -0.61 -19.31
C VAL A 381 1.35 -0.48 -20.48
N TRP A 382 2.28 0.47 -20.38
CA TRP A 382 3.29 0.76 -21.39
C TRP A 382 4.69 0.69 -20.78
N MET A 383 5.61 0.01 -21.48
CA MET A 383 7.05 0.09 -21.20
C MET A 383 7.64 1.28 -21.93
N VAL A 384 8.28 2.17 -21.16
CA VAL A 384 8.91 3.39 -21.65
C VAL A 384 10.42 3.27 -21.50
N ARG A 385 11.14 3.36 -22.61
CA ARG A 385 12.60 3.25 -22.66
C ARG A 385 13.22 4.46 -23.32
N GLY A 386 14.52 4.67 -23.11
CA GLY A 386 15.23 5.84 -23.66
C GLY A 386 15.04 7.12 -22.84
N LEU A 387 14.70 6.98 -21.55
CA LEU A 387 14.65 8.09 -20.59
C LEU A 387 16.07 8.48 -20.17
N ASP A 388 16.80 9.10 -21.09
CA ASP A 388 18.17 9.57 -20.89
C ASP A 388 18.24 11.11 -20.73
N ALA A 389 19.46 11.65 -20.73
CA ALA A 389 19.67 13.07 -20.51
C ALA A 389 19.06 13.96 -21.61
N ASP A 390 19.04 13.51 -22.87
CA ASP A 390 18.64 14.36 -24.01
C ASP A 390 17.24 14.04 -24.56
N LEU A 391 16.67 12.90 -24.17
CA LEU A 391 15.32 12.45 -24.49
C LEU A 391 15.03 12.40 -26.00
N LYS A 392 16.06 12.27 -26.86
CA LYS A 392 15.86 12.31 -28.32
C LYS A 392 15.15 11.11 -28.89
N HIS A 393 15.18 9.97 -28.20
CA HIS A 393 14.63 8.71 -28.69
C HIS A 393 13.96 7.94 -27.56
N VAL A 394 12.68 8.22 -27.32
CA VAL A 394 11.87 7.55 -26.31
C VAL A 394 10.98 6.52 -27.00
N THR A 395 11.02 5.26 -26.55
CA THR A 395 10.22 4.18 -27.13
C THR A 395 9.12 3.75 -26.17
N TRP A 396 7.93 3.48 -26.71
CA TRP A 396 6.73 3.08 -25.99
C TRP A 396 6.25 1.74 -26.54
N GLN A 397 6.33 0.69 -25.72
CA GLN A 397 5.78 -0.62 -26.05
C GLN A 397 4.53 -0.86 -25.22
N ARG A 398 3.40 -1.16 -25.86
CA ARG A 398 2.20 -1.58 -25.12
C ARG A 398 2.50 -2.96 -24.53
N PHE A 399 2.45 -3.05 -23.21
CA PHE A 399 2.80 -4.25 -22.46
C PHE A 399 1.55 -5.06 -22.10
N ALA A 400 0.53 -4.37 -21.60
CA ALA A 400 -0.73 -4.96 -21.20
C ALA A 400 -1.92 -4.05 -21.54
N THR A 401 -3.12 -4.65 -21.64
CA THR A 401 -4.39 -3.94 -21.84
C THR A 401 -5.54 -4.68 -21.16
N GLY A 402 -6.69 -4.00 -21.01
CA GLY A 402 -7.93 -4.59 -20.53
C GLY A 402 -7.97 -4.79 -19.02
N LEU A 403 -7.20 -4.00 -18.28
CA LEU A 403 -7.24 -3.91 -16.81
C LEU A 403 -8.35 -2.97 -16.35
N TYR A 404 -8.87 -3.17 -15.13
CA TYR A 404 -10.00 -2.39 -14.64
C TYR A 404 -9.57 -1.07 -13.99
N GLN A 405 -9.59 0.00 -14.79
CA GLN A 405 -9.30 1.38 -14.40
C GLN A 405 -8.04 1.54 -13.51
N PRO A 406 -6.84 1.19 -14.04
CA PRO A 406 -5.59 1.33 -13.30
C PRO A 406 -5.31 2.75 -12.83
N LEU A 407 -5.04 2.92 -11.54
CA LEU A 407 -4.67 4.22 -10.94
C LEU A 407 -3.40 4.14 -10.08
N GLY A 408 -2.57 3.11 -10.28
CA GLY A 408 -1.30 2.91 -9.60
C GLY A 408 -0.64 1.61 -10.04
N LEU A 409 0.69 1.58 -10.03
CA LEU A 409 1.49 0.37 -10.28
C LEU A 409 2.80 0.43 -9.50
N GLU A 410 3.41 -0.73 -9.31
CA GLU A 410 4.71 -0.94 -8.65
C GLU A 410 5.52 -1.98 -9.44
N VAL A 411 6.82 -1.80 -9.53
CA VAL A 411 7.78 -2.76 -10.12
C VAL A 411 8.51 -3.48 -8.99
N VAL A 412 8.12 -4.73 -8.75
CA VAL A 412 8.70 -5.57 -7.70
C VAL A 412 9.40 -6.75 -8.35
N ASP A 413 10.69 -6.91 -8.05
CA ASP A 413 11.54 -7.97 -8.60
C ASP A 413 11.49 -8.07 -10.14
N GLY A 414 11.41 -6.91 -10.80
CA GLY A 414 11.31 -6.81 -12.26
C GLY A 414 9.95 -7.21 -12.84
N LYS A 415 8.91 -7.36 -12.02
CA LYS A 415 7.53 -7.61 -12.44
C LYS A 415 6.65 -6.41 -12.12
N VAL A 416 5.76 -6.07 -13.05
CA VAL A 416 4.80 -4.96 -12.85
C VAL A 416 3.58 -5.49 -12.12
N ILE A 417 3.25 -4.91 -10.97
CA ILE A 417 2.02 -5.13 -10.22
C ILE A 417 1.14 -3.90 -10.40
N VAL A 418 -0.10 -4.10 -10.84
CA VAL A 418 -1.03 -3.01 -11.19
C VAL A 418 -2.26 -3.05 -10.32
N LEU A 419 -2.65 -1.90 -9.77
CA LEU A 419 -3.89 -1.74 -9.00
C LEU A 419 -5.07 -1.48 -9.92
N GLY A 420 -6.00 -2.44 -10.00
CA GLY A 420 -7.33 -2.27 -10.58
C GLY A 420 -8.41 -2.12 -9.51
N ARG A 421 -9.63 -1.77 -9.95
CA ARG A 421 -10.81 -1.70 -9.04
C ARG A 421 -11.32 -3.06 -8.56
N ASP A 422 -10.85 -4.13 -9.17
CA ASP A 422 -11.18 -5.52 -8.87
C ASP A 422 -10.10 -6.26 -8.09
N GLN A 423 -8.81 -5.99 -8.37
CA GLN A 423 -7.67 -6.75 -7.87
C GLN A 423 -6.32 -6.02 -8.06
N LEU A 424 -5.28 -6.51 -7.39
CA LEU A 424 -3.88 -6.34 -7.80
C LEU A 424 -3.54 -7.41 -8.84
N THR A 425 -3.03 -6.97 -10.00
CA THR A 425 -2.62 -7.87 -11.09
C THR A 425 -1.11 -7.86 -11.25
N ARG A 426 -0.45 -9.02 -11.13
CA ARG A 426 0.99 -9.17 -11.43
C ARG A 426 1.16 -9.62 -12.89
N LEU A 427 1.87 -8.83 -13.68
CA LEU A 427 2.03 -9.04 -15.11
C LEU A 427 3.33 -9.79 -15.42
N HIS A 428 3.23 -10.82 -16.26
CA HIS A 428 4.37 -11.64 -16.68
C HIS A 428 4.50 -11.64 -18.19
N ASP A 429 5.68 -11.25 -18.65
CA ASP A 429 6.22 -11.60 -19.96
C ASP A 429 7.01 -12.89 -19.79
N ALA A 430 6.55 -13.98 -20.41
CA ALA A 430 7.13 -15.30 -20.25
C ALA A 430 8.04 -15.71 -21.42
N ASN A 431 8.02 -14.95 -22.52
CA ASN A 431 8.81 -15.19 -23.73
C ASN A 431 9.82 -14.06 -24.02
N ASP A 432 9.89 -13.05 -23.15
CA ASP A 432 10.73 -11.85 -23.24
C ASP A 432 10.49 -11.02 -24.53
N ASP A 433 9.27 -11.01 -25.06
CA ASP A 433 8.91 -10.27 -26.29
C ASP A 433 8.47 -8.82 -26.06
N GLY A 434 8.41 -8.40 -24.79
CA GLY A 434 7.99 -7.08 -24.36
C GLY A 434 6.48 -6.92 -24.20
N GLU A 435 5.73 -8.01 -24.04
CA GLU A 435 4.29 -8.05 -23.78
C GLU A 435 3.93 -9.02 -22.65
N ALA A 436 2.88 -8.70 -21.89
CA ALA A 436 2.40 -9.61 -20.84
C ALA A 436 1.53 -10.72 -21.46
N ASP A 437 1.87 -11.97 -21.14
CA ASP A 437 1.13 -13.18 -21.51
C ASP A 437 0.33 -13.76 -20.34
N PHE A 438 0.76 -13.51 -19.10
CA PHE A 438 0.02 -13.94 -17.91
C PHE A 438 -0.27 -12.74 -17.00
N TYR A 439 -1.56 -12.57 -16.72
CA TYR A 439 -2.12 -11.56 -15.84
C TYR A 439 -2.54 -12.30 -14.58
N GLU A 440 -1.59 -12.45 -13.67
CA GLU A 440 -1.79 -13.16 -12.41
C GLU A 440 -2.66 -12.33 -11.48
N SER A 441 -3.65 -12.98 -10.86
CA SER A 441 -4.39 -12.38 -9.75
C SER A 441 -3.51 -12.43 -8.50
N PHE A 442 -2.79 -11.35 -8.23
CA PHE A 442 -1.89 -11.28 -7.07
C PHE A 442 -2.66 -11.12 -5.76
N ASN A 443 -3.74 -10.33 -5.78
CA ASN A 443 -4.75 -10.29 -4.72
C ASN A 443 -6.07 -9.80 -5.31
N HIS A 444 -7.16 -10.56 -5.17
CA HIS A 444 -8.50 -10.15 -5.61
C HIS A 444 -9.50 -10.02 -4.46
N ASP A 445 -9.03 -9.76 -3.23
CA ASP A 445 -9.91 -9.68 -2.06
C ASP A 445 -10.79 -8.43 -2.06
N LEU A 446 -10.34 -7.36 -2.72
CA LEU A 446 -10.99 -6.06 -2.76
C LEU A 446 -12.48 -6.16 -3.11
N VAL A 447 -13.40 -5.73 -2.24
CA VAL A 447 -14.82 -5.67 -2.58
C VAL A 447 -15.12 -4.41 -3.39
N THR A 448 -15.77 -4.58 -4.53
CA THR A 448 -16.23 -3.48 -5.39
C THR A 448 -17.73 -3.60 -5.63
N HIS A 449 -18.43 -2.46 -5.63
CA HIS A 449 -19.88 -2.38 -5.86
C HIS A 449 -20.22 -1.87 -7.27
N GLY A 450 -19.20 -1.57 -8.09
CA GLY A 450 -19.38 -0.95 -9.41
C GLY A 450 -19.99 0.47 -9.36
N LEU A 451 -19.98 1.13 -8.20
CA LEU A 451 -20.57 2.46 -8.04
C LEU A 451 -19.76 3.53 -8.80
N PRO A 452 -20.42 4.59 -9.30
CA PRO A 452 -19.75 5.80 -9.74
C PRO A 452 -18.90 6.38 -8.60
N HIS A 453 -17.72 6.92 -8.92
CA HIS A 453 -16.79 7.49 -7.94
C HIS A 453 -16.25 6.52 -6.85
N ALA A 454 -16.35 5.20 -7.03
CA ALA A 454 -15.76 4.20 -6.13
C ALA A 454 -14.47 3.60 -6.71
N TYR A 455 -13.38 4.37 -6.70
CA TYR A 455 -12.10 3.99 -7.29
C TYR A 455 -11.18 3.35 -6.24
N ALA A 456 -10.27 2.49 -6.70
CA ALA A 456 -9.04 2.16 -6.00
C ALA A 456 -7.95 3.06 -6.58
N MET A 457 -7.34 3.90 -5.76
CA MET A 457 -6.46 4.97 -6.18
C MET A 457 -5.09 4.78 -5.56
N ARG A 458 -4.07 4.84 -6.42
CA ARG A 458 -2.63 4.89 -6.08
C ARG A 458 -2.14 3.61 -5.41
N LEU A 459 -0.98 3.11 -5.83
CA LEU A 459 -0.37 1.94 -5.23
C LEU A 459 0.99 2.36 -4.71
N GLU A 460 1.20 2.24 -3.41
CA GLU A 460 2.49 2.57 -2.79
C GLU A 460 3.02 1.34 -2.08
N ARG A 461 4.34 1.14 -2.14
CA ARG A 461 5.01 0.07 -1.41
C ARG A 461 5.67 0.57 -0.13
N THR A 462 5.31 -0.02 1.00
CA THR A 462 5.90 0.29 2.30
C THR A 462 7.25 -0.43 2.50
N PRO A 463 8.14 0.05 3.39
CA PRO A 463 9.46 -0.57 3.62
C PRO A 463 9.44 -2.03 4.09
N ASP A 464 8.32 -2.52 4.65
CA ASP A 464 8.11 -3.93 4.99
C ASP A 464 7.72 -4.80 3.79
N GLY A 465 7.60 -4.21 2.60
CA GLY A 465 7.27 -4.87 1.33
C GLY A 465 5.78 -4.94 1.03
N SER A 466 4.92 -4.45 1.92
CA SER A 466 3.47 -4.44 1.72
C SER A 466 3.04 -3.36 0.73
N PHE A 467 1.84 -3.53 0.19
CA PHE A 467 1.21 -2.57 -0.71
C PHE A 467 0.10 -1.82 0.02
N VAL A 468 0.03 -0.51 -0.13
CA VAL A 468 -1.05 0.31 0.43
C VAL A 468 -1.70 1.15 -0.65
N PHE A 469 -3.02 1.30 -0.54
CA PHE A 469 -3.81 2.07 -1.50
C PHE A 469 -5.09 2.60 -0.86
N LEU A 470 -5.69 3.61 -1.48
CA LEU A 470 -6.94 4.21 -1.01
C LEU A 470 -8.12 3.71 -1.84
N CYS A 471 -9.25 3.52 -1.18
CA CYS A 471 -10.50 3.22 -1.85
C CYS A 471 -11.59 4.23 -1.47
N SER A 472 -12.24 4.80 -2.47
CA SER A 472 -13.47 5.59 -2.30
C SER A 472 -14.72 4.72 -2.47
N GLY A 473 -15.87 5.22 -2.04
CA GLY A 473 -17.15 4.51 -2.13
C GLY A 473 -17.56 3.87 -0.81
N GLU A 474 -18.37 2.82 -0.88
CA GLU A 474 -19.05 2.25 0.27
C GLU A 474 -18.27 1.09 0.93
N PRO A 475 -18.42 0.88 2.24
CA PRO A 475 -17.88 -0.28 2.96
C PRO A 475 -18.23 -1.64 2.30
N PRO A 476 -17.47 -2.72 2.56
CA PRO A 476 -16.48 -2.86 3.63
C PRO A 476 -15.12 -2.19 3.34
N HIS A 477 -14.74 -2.03 2.07
CA HIS A 477 -13.43 -1.54 1.64
C HIS A 477 -13.45 -0.10 1.09
N GLY A 478 -14.61 0.48 0.78
CA GLY A 478 -14.71 1.88 0.40
C GLY A 478 -14.55 2.84 1.58
N SER A 479 -14.18 4.10 1.26
CA SER A 479 -13.87 5.17 2.22
C SER A 479 -12.75 4.80 3.20
N ALA A 480 -11.75 4.05 2.73
CA ALA A 480 -10.73 3.43 3.56
C ALA A 480 -9.33 3.44 2.90
N LEU A 481 -8.31 3.32 3.73
CA LEU A 481 -6.96 2.94 3.34
C LEU A 481 -6.80 1.43 3.57
N LEU A 482 -6.34 0.73 2.55
CA LEU A 482 -6.18 -0.71 2.55
C LEU A 482 -4.70 -1.08 2.46
N LYS A 483 -4.34 -2.23 3.05
CA LYS A 483 -3.00 -2.81 2.99
C LYS A 483 -3.06 -4.26 2.52
N VAL A 484 -2.23 -4.62 1.55
CA VAL A 484 -2.02 -5.99 1.09
C VAL A 484 -0.63 -6.46 1.56
N SER A 485 -0.56 -7.67 2.10
CA SER A 485 0.70 -8.29 2.52
C SER A 485 1.69 -8.43 1.36
N PRO A 486 3.02 -8.51 1.61
CA PRO A 486 4.03 -8.56 0.55
C PRO A 486 3.87 -9.76 -0.40
N ASP A 487 3.27 -10.84 0.07
CA ASP A 487 2.96 -12.07 -0.67
C ASP A 487 1.62 -12.03 -1.43
N GLY A 488 0.79 -11.00 -1.20
CA GLY A 488 -0.54 -10.89 -1.81
C GLY A 488 -1.65 -11.64 -1.07
N GLU A 489 -1.36 -12.41 -0.03
CA GLU A 489 -2.32 -13.35 0.59
C GLU A 489 -3.36 -12.69 1.50
N ARG A 490 -3.11 -11.47 2.00
CA ARG A 490 -3.99 -10.81 2.97
C ARG A 490 -4.23 -9.35 2.66
N LEU A 491 -5.51 -8.99 2.51
CA LEU A 491 -6.00 -7.61 2.51
C LEU A 491 -6.55 -7.21 3.90
N GLU A 492 -6.12 -6.06 4.42
CA GLU A 492 -6.62 -5.47 5.67
C GLU A 492 -7.03 -4.01 5.51
N VAL A 493 -8.03 -3.58 6.28
CA VAL A 493 -8.41 -2.16 6.38
C VAL A 493 -7.56 -1.51 7.46
N VAL A 494 -6.73 -0.54 7.09
CA VAL A 494 -5.82 0.16 8.02
C VAL A 494 -6.51 1.35 8.68
N ALA A 495 -7.23 2.17 7.91
CA ALA A 495 -7.86 3.41 8.36
C ALA A 495 -9.11 3.73 7.55
N ARG A 496 -9.98 4.60 8.07
CA ARG A 496 -11.27 4.94 7.46
C ARG A 496 -11.59 6.43 7.46
N GLY A 497 -12.65 6.81 6.75
CA GLY A 497 -13.19 8.17 6.78
C GLY A 497 -12.59 9.07 5.72
N PHE A 498 -12.19 8.50 4.58
CA PHE A 498 -11.79 9.27 3.40
C PHE A 498 -12.95 9.40 2.42
N ARG A 499 -13.09 10.55 1.79
CA ARG A 499 -14.20 10.84 0.85
C ARG A 499 -13.84 10.48 -0.58
N HIS A 500 -12.91 11.22 -1.17
CA HIS A 500 -12.41 11.01 -2.52
C HIS A 500 -10.90 11.28 -2.52
N PRO A 501 -10.12 10.54 -1.73
CA PRO A 501 -8.72 10.82 -1.57
C PRO A 501 -7.98 10.34 -2.82
N PHE A 502 -7.23 11.22 -3.47
CA PHE A 502 -6.39 10.85 -4.61
C PHE A 502 -4.92 10.84 -4.24
N GLY A 503 -4.51 11.59 -3.21
CA GLY A 503 -3.14 11.58 -2.72
C GLY A 503 -2.88 10.51 -1.69
N ILE A 504 -1.78 9.78 -1.84
CA ILE A 504 -1.16 8.93 -0.83
C ILE A 504 0.36 9.07 -0.98
N GLY A 505 1.11 8.69 0.04
CA GLY A 505 2.54 8.42 -0.07
C GLY A 505 2.99 7.45 1.02
N ALA A 506 4.00 6.65 0.71
CA ALA A 506 4.72 5.82 1.69
C ALA A 506 6.11 6.37 1.95
N GLY A 507 6.40 6.71 3.22
CA GLY A 507 7.68 7.24 3.66
C GLY A 507 8.73 6.16 3.90
N PRO A 508 10.03 6.52 3.83
CA PRO A 508 11.12 5.57 3.99
C PRO A 508 11.23 4.96 5.40
N ASN A 509 10.59 5.55 6.42
CA ASN A 509 10.56 5.01 7.78
C ASN A 509 9.22 4.33 8.12
N GLY A 510 8.39 4.06 7.11
CA GLY A 510 7.09 3.41 7.28
C GLY A 510 5.94 4.37 7.58
N GLU A 511 6.16 5.68 7.44
CA GLU A 511 5.09 6.66 7.45
C GLU A 511 4.12 6.40 6.29
N ILE A 512 2.83 6.59 6.53
CA ILE A 512 1.82 6.58 5.47
C ILE A 512 1.09 7.91 5.56
N THR A 513 0.98 8.62 4.44
CA THR A 513 0.18 9.83 4.34
C THR A 513 -0.97 9.64 3.36
N ALA A 514 -2.09 10.29 3.62
CA ALA A 514 -3.17 10.39 2.65
C ALA A 514 -3.59 11.84 2.50
N ALA A 515 -3.96 12.24 1.29
CA ALA A 515 -4.44 13.58 1.02
C ALA A 515 -5.83 13.54 0.37
N ASP A 516 -6.82 14.03 1.12
CA ASP A 516 -8.21 14.05 0.72
C ASP A 516 -8.59 15.38 0.06
N ASN A 517 -9.62 15.33 -0.77
CA ASN A 517 -10.13 16.45 -1.54
C ASN A 517 -11.25 17.18 -0.79
N GLU A 518 -11.25 18.51 -0.85
CA GLU A 518 -12.31 19.34 -0.29
C GLU A 518 -13.72 18.85 -0.71
N GLY A 519 -14.63 18.83 0.26
CA GLY A 519 -16.07 18.74 0.03
C GLY A 519 -16.80 18.27 1.29
N ASN A 520 -17.80 17.40 1.15
CA ASN A 520 -18.65 17.02 2.28
C ASN A 520 -17.80 16.35 3.38
N TRP A 521 -17.85 16.88 4.60
CA TRP A 521 -17.07 16.41 5.75
C TRP A 521 -15.55 16.50 5.60
N VAL A 522 -15.06 17.18 4.56
CA VAL A 522 -13.63 17.47 4.30
C VAL A 522 -13.53 18.97 4.05
N PRO A 523 -13.27 19.79 5.10
CA PRO A 523 -13.49 21.24 5.05
C PRO A 523 -12.62 21.97 4.04
N SER A 524 -11.41 21.47 3.80
CA SER A 524 -10.47 21.90 2.78
C SER A 524 -9.58 20.71 2.39
N SER A 525 -8.82 20.82 1.31
CA SER A 525 -7.76 19.84 1.02
C SER A 525 -6.82 19.71 2.21
N LYS A 526 -6.33 18.51 2.47
CA LYS A 526 -5.50 18.24 3.65
C LYS A 526 -4.57 17.07 3.40
N ILE A 527 -3.45 17.05 4.12
CA ILE A 527 -2.54 15.92 4.26
C ILE A 527 -2.73 15.37 5.67
N ASP A 528 -3.07 14.09 5.75
CA ASP A 528 -3.21 13.32 6.99
C ASP A 528 -2.00 12.41 7.17
N LEU A 529 -1.45 12.37 8.39
CA LEU A 529 -0.53 11.31 8.81
C LEU A 529 -1.37 10.13 9.32
N ILE A 530 -1.16 8.95 8.75
CA ILE A 530 -2.03 7.80 8.98
C ILE A 530 -1.65 7.04 10.25
N THR A 531 -2.65 6.83 11.11
CA THR A 531 -2.61 6.01 12.31
C THR A 531 -3.58 4.86 12.14
N PRO A 532 -3.17 3.60 12.35
CA PRO A 532 -4.06 2.44 12.27
C PRO A 532 -5.31 2.60 13.14
N GLY A 533 -6.48 2.27 12.58
CA GLY A 533 -7.80 2.47 13.20
C GLY A 533 -8.32 3.91 13.17
N GLY A 534 -7.55 4.86 12.62
CA GLY A 534 -7.90 6.28 12.55
C GLY A 534 -9.13 6.58 11.69
N PHE A 535 -9.82 7.67 12.04
CA PHE A 535 -10.93 8.22 11.28
C PHE A 535 -10.59 9.62 10.76
N TYR A 536 -10.74 9.84 9.45
CA TYR A 536 -10.23 11.04 8.77
C TYR A 536 -11.31 12.01 8.27
N GLY A 537 -12.56 11.83 8.69
CA GLY A 537 -13.60 12.87 8.66
C GLY A 537 -14.85 12.55 7.84
N PHE A 538 -14.75 11.78 6.76
CA PHE A 538 -15.91 11.47 5.94
C PHE A 538 -16.83 10.45 6.62
N LEU A 539 -18.05 10.89 7.00
CA LEU A 539 -18.99 10.04 7.75
C LEU A 539 -19.45 8.78 7.00
N GLY A 540 -19.38 8.75 5.66
CA GLY A 540 -19.71 7.55 4.89
C GLY A 540 -18.80 6.35 5.20
N GLY A 541 -17.60 6.59 5.73
CA GLY A 541 -16.66 5.57 6.18
C GLY A 541 -16.67 5.29 7.70
N ALA A 542 -17.60 5.85 8.48
CA ALA A 542 -17.55 5.79 9.93
C ALA A 542 -18.15 4.51 10.57
N THR A 543 -18.26 3.41 9.83
CA THR A 543 -19.00 2.19 10.23
C THR A 543 -18.53 1.53 11.53
N GLU A 544 -17.30 1.80 11.97
CA GLU A 544 -16.67 1.19 13.16
C GLU A 544 -16.35 2.22 14.25
N GLN A 545 -16.79 3.47 14.11
CA GLN A 545 -16.34 4.61 14.94
C GLN A 545 -17.35 5.04 16.03
N GLY A 546 -18.42 4.26 16.23
CA GLY A 546 -19.46 4.52 17.23
C GLY A 546 -20.41 5.68 16.87
N ASP A 547 -21.24 6.10 17.83
CA ASP A 547 -22.38 7.01 17.58
C ASP A 547 -22.02 8.48 17.31
N ASN A 548 -20.75 8.89 17.50
CA ASN A 548 -20.28 10.27 17.29
C ASN A 548 -18.78 10.29 16.92
N PRO A 549 -18.40 9.81 15.73
CA PRO A 549 -17.02 9.82 15.28
C PRO A 549 -16.46 11.25 15.22
N LYS A 550 -15.21 11.43 15.65
CA LYS A 550 -14.49 12.70 15.47
C LYS A 550 -13.26 12.47 14.59
N PRO A 551 -13.03 13.29 13.56
CA PRO A 551 -11.83 13.17 12.75
C PRO A 551 -10.58 13.39 13.60
N LEU A 552 -9.55 12.62 13.31
CA LEU A 552 -8.19 12.99 13.67
C LEU A 552 -7.81 14.29 12.95
N ARG A 553 -7.00 15.12 13.61
CA ARG A 553 -6.53 16.36 12.99
C ARG A 553 -5.51 16.03 11.90
N PRO A 554 -5.58 16.68 10.73
CA PRO A 554 -4.59 16.48 9.68
C PRO A 554 -3.22 16.98 10.11
N LEU A 555 -2.19 16.48 9.43
CA LEU A 555 -0.85 17.04 9.52
C LEU A 555 -0.85 18.49 9.01
N CYS A 556 -1.55 18.75 7.90
CA CYS A 556 -1.68 20.07 7.31
C CYS A 556 -3.00 20.21 6.54
N TYR A 557 -3.76 21.27 6.79
CA TYR A 557 -4.74 21.79 5.84
C TYR A 557 -4.02 22.63 4.78
N ILE A 558 -4.53 22.57 3.55
CA ILE A 558 -4.05 23.36 2.43
C ILE A 558 -5.25 24.14 1.90
N PRO A 559 -5.17 25.48 1.81
CA PRO A 559 -6.34 26.26 1.45
C PRO A 559 -6.65 26.05 -0.03
N LYS A 560 -7.94 26.06 -0.37
CA LYS A 560 -8.44 25.86 -1.74
C LYS A 560 -7.72 26.67 -2.81
N VAL A 561 -7.25 27.88 -2.48
CA VAL A 561 -6.53 28.78 -3.40
C VAL A 561 -5.10 28.34 -3.72
N VAL A 562 -4.55 27.42 -2.92
CA VAL A 562 -3.23 26.79 -3.07
C VAL A 562 -3.39 25.38 -3.58
N ASP A 563 -4.32 24.61 -3.00
CA ASP A 563 -4.69 23.30 -3.53
C ASP A 563 -6.20 23.07 -3.48
N ASN A 564 -6.82 22.88 -4.65
CA ASN A 564 -8.25 22.55 -4.75
C ASN A 564 -8.52 21.05 -4.92
N SER A 565 -7.48 20.27 -5.20
CA SER A 565 -7.55 18.83 -5.29
C SER A 565 -6.14 18.26 -5.07
N SER A 566 -6.01 17.42 -4.07
CA SER A 566 -4.77 16.85 -3.58
C SER A 566 -4.24 15.75 -4.51
N GLY A 567 -2.95 15.82 -4.87
CA GLY A 567 -2.19 14.76 -5.54
C GLY A 567 -1.35 13.93 -4.56
N GLY A 568 -0.47 13.04 -5.07
CA GLY A 568 0.39 12.17 -4.26
C GLY A 568 1.46 12.89 -3.44
N GLN A 569 2.11 12.15 -2.55
CA GLN A 569 3.25 12.61 -1.75
C GLN A 569 4.47 11.74 -2.04
N PHE A 570 5.66 12.32 -2.00
CA PHE A 570 6.92 11.58 -2.10
C PHE A 570 7.98 12.18 -1.18
N TRP A 571 9.01 11.40 -0.87
CA TRP A 571 10.15 11.85 -0.07
C TRP A 571 11.37 12.08 -0.96
N GLN A 572 12.05 13.20 -0.76
CA GLN A 572 13.28 13.49 -1.48
C GLN A 572 14.40 12.56 -1.00
N THR A 573 14.73 11.53 -1.77
CA THR A 573 15.79 10.57 -1.42
C THR A 573 17.04 10.71 -2.30
N SER A 574 16.92 11.37 -3.46
CA SER A 574 18.00 11.43 -4.46
C SER A 574 19.04 12.52 -4.18
N GLU A 575 20.32 12.18 -4.21
CA GLU A 575 21.40 13.18 -4.19
C GLU A 575 21.42 14.09 -5.41
N ALA A 576 21.10 13.53 -6.58
CA ALA A 576 21.16 14.23 -7.87
C ALA A 576 20.07 15.30 -8.03
N TRP A 577 19.01 15.26 -7.21
CA TRP A 577 17.91 16.22 -7.26
C TRP A 577 18.12 17.46 -6.37
N GLY A 578 19.36 17.69 -5.92
CA GLY A 578 19.74 18.88 -5.16
C GLY A 578 19.60 18.73 -3.65
N PRO A 579 20.13 19.68 -2.86
CA PRO A 579 20.22 19.56 -1.40
C PRO A 579 18.97 20.01 -0.64
N TYR A 580 18.06 20.73 -1.29
CA TYR A 580 16.92 21.34 -0.63
C TYR A 580 15.95 20.29 -0.10
N HIS A 581 15.59 20.42 1.18
CA HIS A 581 14.60 19.57 1.85
C HIS A 581 14.87 18.05 1.66
N ARG A 582 16.15 17.67 1.64
CA ARG A 582 16.60 16.28 1.53
C ARG A 582 16.02 15.44 2.67
N GLY A 583 15.45 14.29 2.34
CA GLY A 583 14.74 13.40 3.26
C GLY A 583 13.37 13.91 3.71
N GLY A 584 12.95 15.10 3.26
CA GLY A 584 11.66 15.69 3.57
C GLY A 584 10.58 15.33 2.55
N MET A 585 9.34 15.52 2.95
CA MET A 585 8.16 15.21 2.15
C MET A 585 7.80 16.36 1.20
N PHE A 586 7.36 15.99 0.00
CA PHE A 586 6.75 16.88 -0.97
C PHE A 586 5.33 16.43 -1.27
N HIS A 587 4.49 17.38 -1.67
CA HIS A 587 3.08 17.18 -2.00
C HIS A 587 2.75 17.83 -3.33
N PHE A 588 2.02 17.11 -4.17
CA PHE A 588 1.51 17.64 -5.43
C PHE A 588 0.12 18.24 -5.26
N SER A 589 -0.10 19.43 -5.82
CA SER A 589 -1.47 19.89 -6.10
C SER A 589 -1.90 19.31 -7.45
N TRP A 590 -2.83 18.36 -7.43
CA TRP A 590 -3.46 17.84 -8.65
C TRP A 590 -4.18 18.96 -9.38
N GLY A 591 -5.04 19.69 -8.66
CA GLY A 591 -5.91 20.71 -9.23
C GLY A 591 -5.15 21.87 -9.87
N ARG A 592 -3.96 22.22 -9.36
CA ARG A 592 -3.13 23.31 -9.89
C ARG A 592 -1.93 22.88 -10.72
N CYS A 593 -1.64 21.58 -10.77
CA CYS A 593 -0.47 21.05 -11.46
C CYS A 593 0.86 21.62 -10.93
N THR A 594 0.94 21.87 -9.62
CA THR A 594 2.12 22.43 -8.93
C THR A 594 2.66 21.51 -7.85
N LEU A 595 3.87 21.80 -7.36
CA LEU A 595 4.58 21.06 -6.33
C LEU A 595 4.79 21.91 -5.09
N HIS A 596 4.65 21.31 -3.90
CA HIS A 596 4.83 21.96 -2.60
C HIS A 596 5.79 21.15 -1.73
N ALA A 597 6.69 21.83 -1.02
CA ALA A 597 7.46 21.20 0.06
C ALA A 597 6.60 21.16 1.33
N VAL A 598 6.64 20.05 2.08
CA VAL A 598 5.90 19.86 3.32
C VAL A 598 6.87 19.97 4.51
N LEU A 599 6.84 21.13 5.17
CA LEU A 599 7.70 21.49 6.28
C LEU A 599 7.13 20.93 7.59
N GLU A 600 7.51 19.70 7.90
CA GLU A 600 7.01 18.98 9.07
C GLU A 600 7.57 19.51 10.40
N HIS A 601 6.71 19.53 11.41
CA HIS A 601 7.03 19.84 12.81
C HIS A 601 6.45 18.75 13.71
N HIS A 602 7.33 17.89 14.22
CA HIS A 602 6.98 16.86 15.19
C HIS A 602 7.62 17.19 16.54
N ALA A 603 6.80 17.25 17.59
CA ALA A 603 7.29 17.51 18.95
C ALA A 603 6.38 16.83 19.98
N GLY A 604 6.87 15.75 20.58
CA GLY A 604 6.05 14.87 21.44
C GLY A 604 4.87 14.31 20.63
N ASP A 605 3.67 14.42 21.18
CA ASP A 605 2.42 13.98 20.51
C ASP A 605 1.87 15.00 19.50
N VAL A 606 2.57 16.13 19.27
CA VAL A 606 2.17 17.15 18.30
C VAL A 606 2.81 16.83 16.95
N HIS A 607 1.99 16.42 15.99
CA HIS A 607 2.36 16.29 14.59
C HIS A 607 1.62 17.36 13.79
N GLN A 608 2.34 18.21 13.08
CA GLN A 608 1.77 19.24 12.21
C GLN A 608 2.78 19.61 11.11
N ALA A 609 2.34 20.32 10.08
CA ALA A 609 3.24 20.80 9.05
C ALA A 609 2.77 22.13 8.46
N ALA A 610 3.63 22.69 7.59
CA ALA A 610 3.26 23.74 6.68
C ALA A 610 3.66 23.41 5.25
N THR A 611 3.00 24.01 4.27
CA THR A 611 3.31 23.84 2.84
C THR A 611 3.85 25.13 2.25
N VAL A 612 4.76 25.01 1.28
CA VAL A 612 5.27 26.12 0.47
C VAL A 612 5.48 25.67 -0.97
N GLU A 613 4.97 26.45 -1.92
CA GLU A 613 5.06 26.13 -3.35
C GLU A 613 6.51 26.20 -3.86
N VAL A 614 6.90 25.18 -4.65
CA VAL A 614 8.23 25.07 -5.26
C VAL A 614 8.24 25.83 -6.59
N PRO A 615 9.09 26.86 -6.76
CA PRO A 615 9.11 27.65 -7.98
C PRO A 615 9.69 26.88 -9.17
N GLY A 616 9.20 27.21 -10.36
CA GLY A 616 9.67 26.62 -11.62
C GLY A 616 9.03 25.27 -11.97
N VAL A 617 8.08 24.79 -11.16
CA VAL A 617 7.35 23.54 -11.40
C VAL A 617 5.89 23.86 -11.78
N LEU A 618 5.56 23.64 -13.05
CA LEU A 618 4.20 23.65 -13.57
C LEU A 618 4.08 22.49 -14.55
N LEU A 619 3.25 21.52 -14.20
CA LEU A 619 3.06 20.28 -14.96
C LEU A 619 1.92 20.42 -15.97
N GLU A 620 1.90 19.61 -17.02
CA GLU A 620 0.89 19.69 -18.08
C GLU A 620 -0.43 19.00 -17.71
N ALA A 621 -0.42 18.09 -16.74
CA ALA A 621 -1.59 17.36 -16.26
C ALA A 621 -1.60 17.28 -14.72
N GLY A 622 -2.73 16.88 -14.13
CA GLY A 622 -2.88 16.76 -12.68
C GLY A 622 -1.94 15.68 -12.12
N PRO A 623 -0.88 16.04 -11.36
CA PRO A 623 0.10 15.08 -10.86
C PRO A 623 -0.48 14.14 -9.81
N GLY A 624 -0.28 12.84 -10.05
CA GLY A 624 -0.65 11.78 -9.12
C GLY A 624 0.54 11.05 -8.53
N GLU A 625 1.44 10.57 -9.40
CA GLU A 625 2.57 9.70 -9.07
C GLU A 625 3.88 10.40 -9.35
N ALA A 626 4.91 10.13 -8.54
CA ALA A 626 6.27 10.47 -8.92
C ALA A 626 7.29 9.50 -8.36
N GLU A 627 8.30 9.18 -9.16
CA GLU A 627 9.37 8.28 -8.77
C GLU A 627 10.74 8.84 -9.18
N PHE A 628 11.77 8.58 -8.38
CA PHE A 628 13.13 8.98 -8.73
C PHE A 628 13.73 7.94 -9.68
N SER A 629 14.22 8.40 -10.84
CA SER A 629 14.85 7.46 -11.76
C SER A 629 16.15 6.92 -11.18
N PRO A 630 16.36 5.59 -11.15
CA PRO A 630 17.63 4.99 -10.72
C PRO A 630 18.78 5.32 -11.69
N ARG A 631 18.49 5.85 -12.89
CA ARG A 631 19.48 6.17 -13.92
C ARG A 631 20.10 7.56 -13.74
N ASP A 632 19.28 8.60 -13.57
CA ASP A 632 19.74 10.00 -13.50
C ASP A 632 19.44 10.70 -12.17
N GLY A 633 18.73 10.01 -11.26
CA GLY A 633 18.32 10.51 -9.96
C GLY A 633 17.39 11.73 -10.03
N GLN A 634 16.80 12.04 -11.18
CA GLN A 634 15.78 13.08 -11.30
C GLN A 634 14.39 12.53 -11.04
N LEU A 635 13.46 13.41 -10.70
CA LEU A 635 12.09 13.03 -10.38
C LEU A 635 11.25 12.98 -11.66
N TYR A 636 10.61 11.84 -11.92
CA TYR A 636 9.66 11.69 -13.01
C TYR A 636 8.25 11.66 -12.44
N VAL A 637 7.32 12.34 -13.12
CA VAL A 637 5.97 12.55 -12.65
C VAL A 637 5.00 12.16 -13.75
N VAL A 638 3.92 11.46 -13.39
CA VAL A 638 2.78 11.26 -14.28
C VAL A 638 1.52 11.89 -13.71
N GLY A 639 0.65 12.28 -14.63
CA GLY A 639 -0.61 12.92 -14.29
C GLY A 639 -1.63 12.78 -15.41
N LEU A 640 -2.88 13.09 -15.08
CA LEU A 640 -4.00 13.05 -16.02
C LEU A 640 -4.97 14.20 -15.82
N ASP A 641 -5.82 14.42 -16.81
CA ASP A 641 -6.90 15.40 -16.77
C ASP A 641 -8.17 14.84 -16.11
N GLY A 642 -8.98 15.73 -15.56
CA GLY A 642 -10.25 15.45 -14.90
C GLY A 642 -10.34 16.04 -13.49
N TRP A 643 -11.58 16.18 -13.01
CA TRP A 643 -11.90 16.66 -11.66
C TRP A 643 -11.37 18.08 -11.34
N GLN A 644 -11.76 19.08 -12.14
CA GLN A 644 -11.47 20.50 -11.87
C GLN A 644 -9.96 20.77 -11.72
N THR A 645 -9.22 20.44 -12.78
CA THR A 645 -7.76 20.57 -12.83
C THR A 645 -7.31 21.63 -13.84
N ALA A 646 -6.14 22.21 -13.61
CA ALA A 646 -5.47 23.12 -14.53
C ALA A 646 -4.76 22.39 -15.69
N ALA A 647 -4.98 21.08 -15.83
CA ALA A 647 -4.40 20.26 -16.89
C ALA A 647 -4.68 20.86 -18.28
N THR A 648 -3.71 20.68 -19.17
CA THR A 648 -3.75 21.15 -20.55
C THR A 648 -3.70 20.00 -21.56
N VAL A 649 -3.52 18.78 -21.07
CA VAL A 649 -3.47 17.54 -21.83
C VAL A 649 -4.15 16.41 -21.05
N ASP A 650 -4.72 15.43 -21.76
CA ASP A 650 -5.36 14.23 -21.18
C ASP A 650 -4.47 13.52 -20.12
N GLY A 651 -3.16 13.52 -20.33
CA GLY A 651 -2.18 13.02 -19.36
C GLY A 651 -0.74 13.13 -19.85
N SER A 652 0.20 13.10 -18.90
CA SER A 652 1.61 13.45 -19.11
C SER A 652 2.57 12.47 -18.43
N LEU A 653 3.79 12.42 -18.98
CA LEU A 653 5.01 11.92 -18.34
C LEU A 653 6.03 13.06 -18.44
N GLU A 654 6.51 13.54 -17.31
CA GLU A 654 7.36 14.72 -17.22
C GLU A 654 8.53 14.47 -16.26
N ARG A 655 9.68 15.11 -16.48
CA ARG A 655 10.85 15.04 -15.59
C ARG A 655 11.08 16.39 -14.94
N ILE A 656 10.95 16.46 -13.61
CA ILE A 656 11.38 17.62 -12.82
C ILE A 656 12.88 17.48 -12.58
N ARG A 657 13.66 18.33 -13.25
CA ARG A 657 15.13 18.28 -13.23
C ARG A 657 15.72 19.43 -12.43
N TYR A 658 16.64 19.10 -11.53
CA TYR A 658 17.42 20.08 -10.79
C TYR A 658 18.43 20.77 -11.70
N THR A 659 18.55 22.10 -11.59
CA THR A 659 19.41 22.92 -12.47
C THR A 659 20.77 23.27 -11.85
N GLY A 660 21.02 22.86 -10.60
CA GLY A 660 22.19 23.29 -9.83
C GLY A 660 22.05 24.67 -9.18
N LYS A 661 20.91 25.35 -9.35
CA LYS A 661 20.65 26.65 -8.69
C LYS A 661 20.15 26.45 -7.26
N PRO A 662 20.43 27.38 -6.33
CA PRO A 662 19.91 27.28 -4.97
C PRO A 662 18.39 27.40 -4.95
N VAL A 663 17.73 26.64 -4.08
CA VAL A 663 16.31 26.83 -3.77
C VAL A 663 16.21 27.89 -2.68
N LEU A 664 15.51 28.99 -2.98
CA LEU A 664 15.38 30.14 -2.08
C LEU A 664 14.02 30.14 -1.38
N LEU A 665 13.74 29.05 -0.65
CA LEU A 665 12.51 28.84 0.12
C LEU A 665 12.81 28.46 1.58
N PRO A 666 11.84 28.61 2.49
CA PRO A 666 11.92 28.00 3.81
C PRO A 666 12.04 26.47 3.70
N SER A 667 13.01 25.89 4.40
CA SER A 667 13.27 24.44 4.48
C SER A 667 12.79 23.79 5.78
N GLY A 668 12.21 24.57 6.69
CA GLY A 668 11.58 24.06 7.92
C GLY A 668 10.60 25.05 8.54
N PHE A 669 9.65 24.51 9.31
CA PHE A 669 8.60 25.24 10.02
C PHE A 669 8.49 24.68 11.45
N ALA A 670 8.31 25.55 12.44
CA ALA A 670 7.95 25.15 13.80
C ALA A 670 7.05 26.21 14.46
N ALA A 671 6.09 25.75 15.27
CA ALA A 671 5.22 26.64 16.03
C ALA A 671 5.41 26.43 17.54
N TYR A 672 5.73 27.51 18.22
CA TYR A 672 6.04 27.57 19.65
C TYR A 672 5.03 28.43 20.39
N ALA A 673 4.99 28.29 21.72
CA ALA A 673 4.10 29.10 22.56
C ALA A 673 4.31 30.61 22.40
N ASP A 674 5.51 31.05 22.01
CA ASP A 674 5.91 32.46 21.86
C ASP A 674 6.13 32.91 20.41
N GLY A 675 5.90 32.05 19.40
CA GLY A 675 6.11 32.44 18.02
C GLY A 675 6.22 31.31 17.01
N ILE A 676 6.60 31.68 15.79
CA ILE A 676 6.81 30.76 14.66
C ILE A 676 8.27 30.85 14.22
N GLU A 677 8.86 29.72 13.89
CA GLU A 677 10.19 29.61 13.33
C GLU A 677 10.13 29.12 11.89
N LEU A 678 10.91 29.76 11.02
CA LEU A 678 11.17 29.33 9.65
C LEU A 678 12.67 29.13 9.45
N LYS A 679 13.07 27.98 8.92
CA LYS A 679 14.47 27.67 8.59
C LYS A 679 14.73 27.83 7.10
N PHE A 680 15.95 28.17 6.73
CA PHE A 680 16.40 28.38 5.35
C PHE A 680 17.76 27.72 5.14
N ASP A 681 18.01 27.25 3.92
CA ASP A 681 19.32 26.67 3.56
C ASP A 681 20.38 27.75 3.30
N VAL A 682 19.92 28.99 3.09
CA VAL A 682 20.73 30.18 2.81
C VAL A 682 20.53 31.25 3.90
N PRO A 683 21.56 32.05 4.23
CA PRO A 683 21.41 33.15 5.17
C PRO A 683 20.55 34.27 4.57
N LEU A 684 19.66 34.85 5.39
CA LEU A 684 18.86 36.03 5.07
C LEU A 684 19.59 37.34 5.42
N ASP A 685 19.24 38.43 4.73
CA ASP A 685 19.71 39.78 5.05
C ASP A 685 18.93 40.35 6.25
N PRO A 686 19.57 40.64 7.40
CA PRO A 686 18.91 41.21 8.57
C PRO A 686 18.19 42.53 8.28
N ALA A 687 18.71 43.35 7.36
CA ALA A 687 18.09 44.62 7.03
C ALA A 687 16.77 44.43 6.28
N SER A 688 16.68 43.45 5.37
CA SER A 688 15.45 43.10 4.67
C SER A 688 14.36 42.57 5.61
N VAL A 689 14.71 41.71 6.57
CA VAL A 689 13.78 41.14 7.56
C VAL A 689 13.17 42.23 8.45
N ALA A 690 13.93 43.26 8.79
CA ALA A 690 13.47 44.37 9.63
C ALA A 690 12.61 45.41 8.89
N GLN A 691 12.39 45.27 7.58
CA GLN A 691 11.57 46.22 6.82
C GLN A 691 10.08 46.08 7.16
N ALA A 692 9.40 47.22 7.27
CA ALA A 692 7.95 47.22 7.48
C ALA A 692 7.24 46.55 6.29
N GLY A 693 6.41 45.55 6.59
CA GLY A 693 5.68 44.78 5.57
C GLY A 693 6.46 43.62 4.95
N ALA A 694 7.71 43.35 5.38
CA ALA A 694 8.49 42.20 4.91
C ALA A 694 7.90 40.84 5.36
N VAL A 695 7.14 40.85 6.46
CA VAL A 695 6.44 39.68 6.99
C VAL A 695 4.99 40.06 7.25
N HIS A 696 4.06 39.27 6.74
CA HIS A 696 2.63 39.40 7.00
C HIS A 696 2.09 38.04 7.44
N VAL A 697 1.33 38.03 8.55
CA VAL A 697 0.79 36.80 9.12
C VAL A 697 -0.71 36.94 9.32
N GLU A 698 -1.46 35.95 8.87
CA GLU A 698 -2.90 35.85 9.10
C GLU A 698 -3.32 34.40 9.39
N GLN A 699 -4.47 34.22 10.02
CA GLN A 699 -4.94 32.90 10.47
C GLN A 699 -6.47 32.75 10.37
N TRP A 700 -6.94 31.51 10.21
CA TRP A 700 -8.37 31.15 10.19
C TRP A 700 -8.59 29.67 10.50
N ASN A 701 -9.83 29.31 10.84
CA ASN A 701 -10.29 27.94 11.05
C ASN A 701 -11.31 27.52 9.99
N TYR A 702 -11.52 26.22 9.90
CA TYR A 702 -12.55 25.61 9.07
C TYR A 702 -13.64 24.96 9.92
N LEU A 703 -14.85 24.90 9.38
CA LEU A 703 -15.97 24.17 9.94
C LEU A 703 -16.06 22.78 9.32
N TRP A 704 -15.98 21.74 10.15
CA TRP A 704 -16.30 20.36 9.77
C TRP A 704 -17.81 20.14 9.77
N SER A 705 -18.38 19.98 8.57
CA SER A 705 -19.82 19.82 8.36
C SER A 705 -20.13 19.00 7.11
N SER A 706 -21.40 18.66 6.91
CA SER A 706 -21.88 18.02 5.68
C SER A 706 -21.89 18.95 4.46
N THR A 707 -21.61 20.24 4.63
CA THR A 707 -21.50 21.19 3.52
C THR A 707 -20.29 20.85 2.64
N TYR A 708 -20.35 21.16 1.35
CA TYR A 708 -19.20 20.99 0.48
C TYR A 708 -18.13 22.03 0.83
N GLY A 709 -17.03 21.58 1.44
CA GLY A 709 -15.94 22.44 1.88
C GLY A 709 -16.37 23.35 3.04
N SER A 710 -15.62 24.42 3.25
CA SER A 710 -15.87 25.35 4.34
C SER A 710 -15.50 26.79 4.00
N TYR A 711 -16.19 27.74 4.62
CA TYR A 711 -15.71 29.11 4.66
C TYR A 711 -14.50 29.23 5.59
N HIS A 712 -13.76 30.31 5.41
CA HIS A 712 -12.70 30.67 6.34
C HIS A 712 -13.32 31.42 7.51
N TYR A 713 -13.19 30.89 8.72
CA TYR A 713 -13.72 31.49 9.94
C TYR A 713 -12.61 32.10 10.78
N SER A 714 -12.90 33.26 11.38
CA SER A 714 -11.99 33.89 12.34
C SER A 714 -11.69 32.92 13.47
N ALA A 715 -10.41 32.69 13.73
CA ALA A 715 -10.01 31.88 14.87
C ALA A 715 -10.41 32.57 16.20
N LYS A 716 -10.53 33.92 16.21
CA LYS A 716 -10.85 34.73 17.40
C LYS A 716 -12.33 34.81 17.67
N GLU A 717 -13.13 34.91 16.61
CA GLU A 717 -14.57 35.04 16.63
C GLU A 717 -15.15 33.94 15.74
N PRO A 718 -15.33 32.69 16.22
CA PRO A 718 -15.60 31.51 15.38
C PRO A 718 -16.86 31.58 14.51
N GLU A 719 -17.79 32.49 14.79
CA GLU A 719 -18.99 32.73 13.99
C GLU A 719 -18.78 33.75 12.84
N ARG A 720 -17.64 34.45 12.84
CA ARG A 720 -17.30 35.49 11.87
C ARG A 720 -16.52 34.90 10.69
N VAL A 721 -17.08 34.96 9.49
CA VAL A 721 -16.35 34.65 8.27
C VAL A 721 -15.26 35.69 8.01
N GLY A 722 -14.06 35.24 7.69
CA GLY A 722 -12.89 36.06 7.38
C GLY A 722 -11.64 35.64 8.15
N HIS A 723 -10.52 36.30 7.85
CA HIS A 723 -9.24 36.01 8.48
C HIS A 723 -9.00 36.93 9.69
N ASP A 724 -8.15 36.48 10.60
CA ASP A 724 -7.57 37.31 11.65
C ASP A 724 -6.16 37.72 11.26
N GLN A 725 -5.88 39.03 11.28
CA GLN A 725 -4.52 39.55 11.17
C GLN A 725 -3.73 39.22 12.45
N VAL A 726 -2.51 38.72 12.30
CA VAL A 726 -1.64 38.33 13.41
C VAL A 726 -0.48 39.31 13.51
N GLU A 727 -0.38 39.98 14.66
CA GLU A 727 0.67 40.97 14.92
C GLU A 727 2.01 40.26 15.22
N VAL A 728 3.00 40.50 14.35
CA VAL A 728 4.40 40.08 14.58
C VAL A 728 5.10 41.16 15.40
N GLN A 729 5.44 40.83 16.65
CA GLN A 729 6.05 41.78 17.59
C GLN A 729 7.53 42.02 17.28
N ALA A 730 8.23 40.98 16.84
CA ALA A 730 9.61 41.03 16.43
C ALA A 730 9.90 39.93 15.41
N ALA A 731 10.75 40.23 14.43
CA ALA A 731 11.33 39.26 13.52
C ALA A 731 12.84 39.24 13.76
N THR A 732 13.37 38.08 14.16
CA THR A 732 14.76 37.94 14.60
C THR A 732 15.45 36.81 13.85
N LEU A 733 16.71 37.02 13.46
CA LEU A 733 17.53 36.01 12.82
C LEU A 733 18.48 35.35 13.82
N SER A 734 18.74 34.06 13.63
CA SER A 734 19.83 33.34 14.28
C SER A 734 21.20 33.93 13.93
N GLY A 735 22.24 33.55 14.67
CA GLY A 735 23.61 34.03 14.45
C GLY A 735 24.20 33.68 13.08
N ASP A 736 23.74 32.60 12.45
CA ASP A 736 24.11 32.20 11.09
C ASP A 736 23.18 32.79 10.01
N GLY A 737 22.13 33.52 10.40
CA GLY A 737 21.16 34.15 9.51
C GLY A 737 20.19 33.18 8.83
N LYS A 738 20.19 31.89 9.19
CA LYS A 738 19.40 30.84 8.51
C LYS A 738 18.08 30.50 9.18
N THR A 739 17.85 30.98 10.40
CA THR A 739 16.61 30.76 11.13
C THR A 739 15.95 32.10 11.42
N LEU A 740 14.74 32.28 10.89
CA LEU A 740 13.88 33.43 11.15
C LEU A 740 12.86 33.06 12.22
N PHE A 741 12.93 33.71 13.37
CA PHE A 741 11.94 33.60 14.42
C PHE A 741 11.02 34.83 14.43
N LEU A 742 9.72 34.58 14.30
CA LEU A 742 8.64 35.55 14.36
C LEU A 742 7.98 35.48 15.74
N GLN A 743 8.26 36.47 16.59
CA GLN A 743 7.65 36.57 17.91
C GLN A 743 6.19 36.99 17.79
N ILE A 744 5.29 36.13 18.23
CA ILE A 744 3.85 36.33 18.13
C ILE A 744 3.24 36.04 19.51
N ALA A 745 2.62 37.05 20.12
CA ALA A 745 1.96 36.87 21.40
C ALA A 745 0.56 36.26 21.24
N GLY A 746 0.25 35.28 22.10
CA GLY A 746 -1.08 34.66 22.11
C GLY A 746 -1.36 33.77 20.90
N LEU A 747 -0.32 33.18 20.30
CA LEU A 747 -0.48 32.11 19.33
C LEU A 747 -1.29 30.96 19.95
N ARG A 748 -2.09 30.27 19.14
CA ARG A 748 -2.96 29.17 19.57
C ARG A 748 -3.07 28.14 18.46
N PRO A 749 -3.54 26.91 18.77
CA PRO A 749 -3.93 25.97 17.73
C PRO A 749 -4.95 26.61 16.76
N VAL A 750 -4.69 26.42 15.47
CA VAL A 750 -5.47 26.98 14.36
C VAL A 750 -5.36 26.03 13.16
N ASP A 751 -6.43 25.90 12.39
CA ASP A 751 -6.41 25.02 11.22
C ASP A 751 -5.49 25.56 10.13
N GLN A 752 -5.47 26.89 9.96
CA GLN A 752 -4.62 27.56 8.99
C GLN A 752 -3.95 28.82 9.53
N ILE A 753 -2.64 28.92 9.33
CA ILE A 753 -1.85 30.13 9.44
C ILE A 753 -1.09 30.35 8.13
N GLN A 754 -1.13 31.56 7.60
CA GLN A 754 -0.32 31.98 6.46
C GLN A 754 0.78 32.92 6.93
N VAL A 755 2.04 32.61 6.57
CA VAL A 755 3.18 33.51 6.71
C VAL A 755 3.64 33.92 5.31
N ALA A 756 3.37 35.16 4.92
CA ALA A 756 3.84 35.75 3.68
C ALA A 756 5.15 36.50 3.92
N LEU A 757 6.18 36.18 3.14
CA LEU A 757 7.51 36.76 3.22
C LEU A 757 7.87 37.51 1.93
N ASP A 758 8.44 38.71 2.08
CA ASP A 758 9.15 39.45 1.03
C ASP A 758 10.47 39.97 1.63
N VAL A 759 11.49 39.12 1.61
CA VAL A 759 12.82 39.36 2.21
C VAL A 759 13.92 39.12 1.17
N LYS A 760 15.18 39.27 1.57
CA LYS A 760 16.33 38.97 0.73
C LYS A 760 17.28 38.00 1.41
N THR A 761 18.01 37.23 0.62
CA THR A 761 19.21 36.53 1.09
C THR A 761 20.29 37.56 1.48
N ALA A 762 21.31 37.13 2.21
CA ALA A 762 22.51 37.94 2.46
C ALA A 762 23.27 38.30 1.16
N GLY A 763 23.06 37.53 0.07
CA GLY A 763 23.58 37.82 -1.27
C GLY A 763 22.76 38.86 -2.05
N GLY A 764 21.57 39.23 -1.55
CA GLY A 764 20.68 40.22 -2.14
C GLY A 764 19.61 39.66 -3.08
N GLU A 765 19.55 38.33 -3.28
CA GLU A 765 18.50 37.67 -4.04
C GLU A 765 17.14 37.76 -3.31
N PRO A 766 16.02 37.99 -4.04
CA PRO A 766 14.70 38.06 -3.43
C PRO A 766 14.23 36.67 -2.96
N VAL A 767 13.62 36.63 -1.77
CA VAL A 767 12.96 35.47 -1.19
C VAL A 767 11.49 35.85 -0.98
N LYS A 768 10.62 35.30 -1.83
CA LYS A 768 9.16 35.48 -1.76
C LYS A 768 8.50 34.13 -1.55
N ALA A 769 7.81 33.98 -0.43
CA ALA A 769 7.17 32.72 -0.07
C ALA A 769 5.86 32.98 0.67
N ASN A 770 4.87 32.13 0.41
CA ASN A 770 3.70 31.98 1.26
C ASN A 770 3.78 30.61 1.91
N VAL A 771 3.93 30.58 3.23
CA VAL A 771 3.95 29.35 4.02
C VAL A 771 2.59 29.16 4.64
N TYR A 772 1.91 28.06 4.32
CA TYR A 772 0.57 27.72 4.81
C TYR A 772 0.66 26.57 5.81
N GLY A 773 0.55 26.86 7.10
CA GLY A 773 0.70 25.89 8.18
C GLY A 773 -0.59 25.56 8.91
N THR A 774 -0.65 24.37 9.49
CA THR A 774 -1.61 24.01 10.54
C THR A 774 -0.89 23.97 11.88
N ILE A 775 -1.54 24.49 12.93
CA ILE A 775 -1.03 24.41 14.30
C ILE A 775 -1.95 23.50 15.10
N ASN A 776 -1.50 22.26 15.30
CA ASN A 776 -2.19 21.27 16.11
C ASN A 776 -1.95 21.48 17.60
N GLY A 777 -0.73 21.87 17.96
CA GLY A 777 -0.33 22.20 19.31
C GLY A 777 0.83 23.21 19.33
N LEU A 778 1.13 23.74 20.50
CA LEU A 778 2.26 24.63 20.73
C LEU A 778 3.20 23.98 21.73
N VAL A 779 4.49 24.02 21.45
CA VAL A 779 5.52 23.45 22.33
C VAL A 779 6.39 24.54 22.95
N PRO A 780 6.99 24.31 24.13
CA PRO A 780 7.92 25.26 24.73
C PRO A 780 9.15 25.48 23.84
N ARG A 781 9.51 26.75 23.64
CA ARG A 781 10.73 27.10 22.93
C ARG A 781 11.95 26.70 23.77
N GLY A 782 12.83 25.89 23.19
CA GLY A 782 13.98 25.29 23.89
C GLY A 782 13.82 23.81 24.28
N GLU A 783 12.61 23.25 24.22
CA GLU A 783 12.41 21.78 24.27
C GLU A 783 12.38 21.14 22.87
N ALA A 784 12.18 21.95 21.82
CA ALA A 784 12.12 21.51 20.42
C ALA A 784 13.47 21.50 19.68
N ASP A 785 14.56 21.94 20.32
CA ASP A 785 15.92 21.72 19.80
C ASP A 785 16.35 20.24 19.84
N SER A 786 15.45 19.34 20.29
CA SER A 786 15.64 17.89 20.22
C SER A 786 14.89 17.19 19.08
N ALA A 787 14.03 17.90 18.33
CA ALA A 787 13.17 17.28 17.32
C ALA A 787 13.32 17.80 15.88
N SER A 788 14.05 18.91 15.65
CA SER A 788 14.44 19.37 14.30
C SER A 788 15.62 18.59 13.69
N ALA A 789 15.56 17.30 13.93
CA ALA A 789 16.67 16.43 14.07
C ALA A 789 16.33 15.09 13.44
N SER A 790 15.71 14.95 12.27
CA SER A 790 15.64 13.58 11.69
C SER A 790 17.04 13.04 11.37
N ALA A 791 18.03 13.92 11.13
CA ALA A 791 19.45 13.57 11.15
C ALA A 791 20.09 13.49 12.55
N SER A 792 19.42 14.01 13.60
CA SER A 792 19.92 14.09 14.97
C SER A 792 19.20 13.17 15.98
N THR A 793 18.04 12.58 15.65
CA THR A 793 17.33 11.52 16.38
C THR A 793 18.00 10.19 16.10
N GLY A 794 18.35 9.91 14.84
CA GLY A 794 19.18 8.74 14.49
C GLY A 794 20.53 8.79 15.21
N LYS A 795 21.19 9.95 15.23
CA LYS A 795 22.45 10.13 15.94
C LYS A 795 22.29 10.04 17.47
N ALA A 796 21.31 10.71 18.06
CA ALA A 796 21.08 10.68 19.51
C ALA A 796 20.60 9.30 19.99
N ALA A 797 19.72 8.62 19.24
CA ALA A 797 19.27 7.26 19.52
C ALA A 797 20.41 6.25 19.36
N LEU A 798 21.25 6.41 18.32
CA LEU A 798 22.47 5.61 18.18
C LEU A 798 23.46 5.87 19.33
N GLU A 799 23.69 7.13 19.71
CA GLU A 799 24.53 7.49 20.86
C GLU A 799 23.99 6.89 22.17
N GLN A 800 22.66 6.84 22.34
CA GLN A 800 22.01 6.20 23.48
C GLN A 800 22.18 4.67 23.45
N LEU A 801 21.99 4.02 22.29
CA LEU A 801 22.23 2.59 22.13
C LEU A 801 23.67 2.22 22.47
N LEU A 802 24.60 3.05 22.03
CA LEU A 802 26.05 2.86 22.20
C LEU A 802 26.60 3.39 23.53
N ALA A 803 25.75 3.93 24.41
CA ALA A 803 26.16 4.46 25.69
C ALA A 803 26.79 3.36 26.56
N LYS A 804 27.83 3.72 27.33
CA LYS A 804 28.64 2.75 28.10
C LYS A 804 27.83 1.97 29.14
N ASP A 805 26.85 2.62 29.76
CA ASP A 805 25.89 2.00 30.68
C ASP A 805 24.87 1.11 29.96
N ASN A 806 24.68 1.30 28.65
CA ASN A 806 23.88 0.43 27.82
C ASN A 806 24.58 -0.90 27.39
N LEU A 807 25.89 -1.04 27.66
CA LEU A 807 26.68 -2.17 27.20
C LEU A 807 26.59 -3.41 28.10
N VAL A 808 26.59 -4.58 27.47
CA VAL A 808 26.63 -5.92 28.09
C VAL A 808 27.87 -6.65 27.59
N ALA A 809 28.71 -7.17 28.48
CA ALA A 809 29.82 -8.05 28.05
C ALA A 809 29.26 -9.42 27.64
N TRP A 810 29.56 -9.89 26.44
CA TRP A 810 29.03 -11.14 25.91
C TRP A 810 30.12 -12.10 25.41
N CYS A 811 29.91 -13.39 25.63
CA CYS A 811 30.74 -14.48 25.12
C CYS A 811 32.20 -14.40 25.62
N ILE A 812 32.35 -14.17 26.94
CA ILE A 812 33.66 -13.90 27.57
C ILE A 812 34.18 -15.04 28.45
N VAL A 813 33.32 -16.00 28.83
CA VAL A 813 33.65 -17.02 29.83
C VAL A 813 34.42 -18.19 29.19
N PRO A 814 33.88 -18.91 28.19
CA PRO A 814 34.60 -20.02 27.57
C PRO A 814 35.78 -19.57 26.70
N PHE A 815 35.83 -18.29 26.32
CA PHE A 815 36.84 -17.71 25.45
C PHE A 815 37.91 -16.88 26.20
N ASP A 816 37.93 -16.94 27.53
CA ASP A 816 38.98 -16.27 28.30
C ASP A 816 40.31 -17.03 28.20
N ALA A 817 41.19 -16.59 27.31
CA ALA A 817 42.53 -17.19 27.13
C ALA A 817 43.38 -17.21 28.41
N LYS A 818 43.11 -16.32 29.38
CA LYS A 818 43.79 -16.29 30.68
C LYS A 818 43.11 -17.17 31.73
N ARG A 819 41.96 -17.76 31.42
CA ARG A 819 41.17 -18.63 32.31
C ARG A 819 40.95 -18.00 33.69
N ARG A 820 40.60 -16.70 33.70
CA ARG A 820 40.34 -15.96 34.94
C ARG A 820 39.26 -16.68 35.75
N GLY A 821 39.38 -16.68 37.07
CA GLY A 821 38.30 -17.14 37.96
C GLY A 821 37.19 -16.10 38.15
N PRO A 822 36.11 -16.44 38.87
CA PRO A 822 34.97 -15.55 39.17
C PRO A 822 35.36 -14.13 39.62
N GLU A 823 36.19 -14.03 40.66
CA GLU A 823 36.63 -12.74 41.23
C GLU A 823 37.46 -11.94 40.22
N GLU A 824 38.38 -12.58 39.50
CA GLU A 824 39.26 -11.92 38.54
C GLU A 824 38.47 -11.38 37.33
N ARG A 825 37.40 -12.09 36.93
CA ARG A 825 36.49 -11.66 35.86
C ARG A 825 35.60 -10.51 36.29
N ALA A 826 35.01 -10.58 37.49
CA ALA A 826 34.22 -9.48 38.04
C ALA A 826 35.07 -8.20 38.18
N ALA A 827 36.29 -8.33 38.69
CA ALA A 827 37.25 -7.22 38.78
C ALA A 827 37.67 -6.70 37.39
N MET A 828 37.76 -7.56 36.37
CA MET A 828 38.02 -7.14 34.99
C MET A 828 36.88 -6.29 34.42
N LEU A 829 35.63 -6.73 34.57
CA LEU A 829 34.47 -5.97 34.11
C LEU A 829 34.35 -4.62 34.83
N GLU A 830 34.64 -4.59 36.13
CA GLU A 830 34.71 -3.35 36.91
C GLU A 830 35.78 -2.40 36.35
N ARG A 831 37.00 -2.87 36.07
CA ARG A 831 38.08 -2.05 35.46
C ARG A 831 37.68 -1.50 34.09
N LEU A 832 37.00 -2.29 33.27
CA LEU A 832 36.50 -1.86 31.96
C LEU A 832 35.30 -0.90 32.09
N GLY A 833 34.67 -0.86 33.27
CA GLY A 833 33.48 -0.06 33.55
C GLY A 833 32.22 -0.59 32.90
N ILE A 834 32.17 -1.87 32.56
CA ILE A 834 30.95 -2.57 32.11
C ILE A 834 30.19 -3.00 33.37
N LYS A 835 28.86 -2.79 33.38
CA LYS A 835 28.01 -3.10 34.54
C LYS A 835 27.08 -4.28 34.33
N ARG A 836 27.06 -4.86 33.13
CA ARG A 836 26.19 -5.99 32.76
C ARG A 836 26.97 -7.05 32.02
N VAL A 837 26.63 -8.31 32.27
CA VAL A 837 27.27 -9.46 31.63
C VAL A 837 26.24 -10.49 31.22
N ALA A 838 26.42 -11.05 30.02
CA ALA A 838 25.71 -12.22 29.54
C ALA A 838 26.63 -13.44 29.68
N TYR A 839 26.16 -14.46 30.39
CA TYR A 839 26.97 -15.60 30.79
C TYR A 839 26.81 -16.77 29.82
N ASP A 840 27.92 -17.20 29.22
CA ASP A 840 27.99 -18.39 28.37
C ASP A 840 28.63 -19.53 29.18
N TRP A 841 27.85 -20.52 29.59
CA TRP A 841 28.33 -21.56 30.51
C TRP A 841 28.90 -22.78 29.77
N ARG A 842 29.76 -23.53 30.47
CA ARG A 842 30.18 -24.88 30.09
C ARG A 842 30.14 -25.75 31.33
N GLU A 843 30.13 -27.08 31.18
CA GLU A 843 29.98 -28.02 32.29
C GLU A 843 31.04 -27.81 33.38
N GLU A 844 32.27 -27.47 32.99
CA GLU A 844 33.38 -27.15 33.90
C GLU A 844 33.17 -25.88 34.74
N HIS A 845 32.30 -24.96 34.31
CA HIS A 845 32.03 -23.69 35.02
C HIS A 845 30.91 -23.81 36.05
N VAL A 846 30.07 -24.84 35.97
CA VAL A 846 28.92 -25.06 36.87
C VAL A 846 29.28 -24.99 38.35
N PRO A 847 30.40 -25.60 38.83
CA PRO A 847 30.78 -25.52 40.25
C PRO A 847 31.07 -24.10 40.74
N GLN A 848 31.31 -23.15 39.84
CA GLN A 848 31.71 -21.77 40.16
C GLN A 848 30.55 -20.77 40.07
N PHE A 849 29.34 -21.17 39.68
CA PHE A 849 28.23 -20.24 39.45
C PHE A 849 27.87 -19.38 40.67
N ASP A 850 27.85 -20.00 41.86
CA ASP A 850 27.58 -19.28 43.12
C ASP A 850 28.68 -18.25 43.42
N GLU A 851 29.95 -18.63 43.24
CA GLU A 851 31.09 -17.72 43.43
C GLU A 851 31.06 -16.59 42.39
N GLU A 852 30.61 -16.86 41.17
CA GLU A 852 30.45 -15.88 40.10
C GLU A 852 29.41 -14.81 40.44
N LEU A 853 28.21 -15.21 40.88
CA LEU A 853 27.17 -14.24 41.23
C LEU A 853 27.52 -13.42 42.48
N GLU A 854 28.20 -14.02 43.47
CA GLU A 854 28.70 -13.27 44.63
C GLU A 854 29.82 -12.29 44.23
N ALA A 855 30.73 -12.68 43.33
CA ALA A 855 31.74 -11.78 42.79
C ALA A 855 31.11 -10.64 41.99
N TYR A 856 30.14 -10.93 41.11
CA TYR A 856 29.42 -9.90 40.37
C TYR A 856 28.71 -8.92 41.30
N LYS A 857 28.01 -9.41 42.31
CA LYS A 857 27.36 -8.57 43.32
C LYS A 857 28.36 -7.68 44.06
N LYS A 858 29.52 -8.22 44.45
CA LYS A 858 30.60 -7.47 45.12
C LYS A 858 31.16 -6.34 44.25
N HIS A 859 31.29 -6.57 42.94
CA HIS A 859 31.84 -5.60 41.98
C HIS A 859 30.76 -4.73 41.29
N GLY A 860 29.49 -4.85 41.69
CA GLY A 860 28.38 -4.09 41.11
C GLY A 860 28.13 -4.43 39.64
N ILE A 861 28.28 -5.71 39.28
CA ILE A 861 27.98 -6.27 37.96
C ILE A 861 26.63 -6.98 38.06
N ALA A 862 25.74 -6.72 37.11
CA ALA A 862 24.47 -7.42 36.99
C ALA A 862 24.57 -8.55 35.96
N LEU A 863 24.07 -9.74 36.31
CA LEU A 863 23.83 -10.80 35.34
C LEU A 863 22.64 -10.39 34.47
N HIS A 864 22.91 -9.97 33.24
CA HIS A 864 21.90 -9.54 32.25
C HIS A 864 21.26 -10.74 31.57
N ALA A 865 22.06 -11.71 31.16
CA ALA A 865 21.58 -12.88 30.44
C ALA A 865 22.37 -14.14 30.75
N PHE A 866 21.79 -15.28 30.41
CA PHE A 866 22.38 -16.61 30.50
C PHE A 866 22.07 -17.37 29.22
N TRP A 867 23.11 -17.76 28.47
CA TRP A 867 22.94 -18.50 27.22
C TRP A 867 22.88 -20.00 27.48
N THR A 868 21.97 -20.70 26.79
CA THR A 868 21.81 -22.13 26.97
C THR A 868 21.23 -22.80 25.72
N PRO A 869 21.78 -23.94 25.28
CA PRO A 869 21.21 -24.69 24.17
C PRO A 869 19.94 -25.44 24.59
N VAL A 870 19.10 -25.77 23.60
CA VAL A 870 17.98 -26.70 23.70
C VAL A 870 18.20 -27.80 22.67
N ASN A 871 18.54 -28.99 23.15
CA ASN A 871 18.99 -30.11 22.30
C ASN A 871 17.96 -31.23 22.19
N THR A 872 16.94 -31.23 23.05
CA THR A 872 15.91 -32.27 23.14
C THR A 872 14.52 -31.66 23.03
N ALA A 873 13.52 -32.50 22.73
CA ALA A 873 12.12 -32.10 22.73
C ALA A 873 11.54 -31.86 24.13
N THR A 874 12.28 -32.22 25.19
CA THR A 874 11.90 -32.07 26.60
C THR A 874 12.98 -31.29 27.35
N PRO A 875 13.23 -30.01 27.00
CA PRO A 875 14.36 -29.23 27.50
C PRO A 875 14.52 -29.22 29.02
N LEU A 876 13.43 -29.17 29.80
CA LEU A 876 13.51 -29.16 31.27
C LEU A 876 14.11 -30.44 31.88
N GLU A 877 14.23 -31.53 31.11
CA GLU A 877 14.93 -32.75 31.52
C GLU A 877 16.45 -32.69 31.27
N GLU A 878 16.93 -31.70 30.50
CA GLU A 878 18.36 -31.50 30.29
C GLU A 878 19.00 -30.97 31.60
N PRO A 879 20.16 -31.50 32.03
CA PRO A 879 20.69 -31.26 33.37
C PRO A 879 20.92 -29.79 33.75
N HIS A 880 21.18 -28.92 32.77
CA HIS A 880 21.50 -27.51 33.00
C HIS A 880 20.27 -26.64 33.30
N TRP A 881 19.08 -26.98 32.80
CA TRP A 881 17.90 -26.15 33.01
C TRP A 881 17.50 -26.01 34.49
N PRO A 882 17.38 -27.11 35.27
CA PRO A 882 17.14 -27.02 36.71
C PRO A 882 18.23 -26.24 37.45
N LEU A 883 19.50 -26.36 37.02
CA LEU A 883 20.63 -25.67 37.66
C LEU A 883 20.57 -24.15 37.43
N ILE A 884 20.31 -23.71 36.20
CA ILE A 884 20.23 -22.28 35.85
C ILE A 884 19.03 -21.63 36.54
N LEU A 885 17.88 -22.29 36.52
CA LEU A 885 16.66 -21.83 37.19
C LEU A 885 16.83 -21.82 38.71
N ASP A 886 17.49 -22.81 39.31
CA ASP A 886 17.78 -22.79 40.74
C ASP A 886 18.76 -21.68 41.11
N LEU A 887 19.81 -21.47 40.31
CA LEU A 887 20.77 -20.38 40.49
C LEU A 887 20.07 -19.01 40.47
N ALA A 888 19.22 -18.76 39.46
CA ALA A 888 18.47 -17.51 39.34
C ALA A 888 17.58 -17.26 40.56
N LYS A 889 16.87 -18.30 41.02
CA LYS A 889 16.02 -18.26 42.21
C LYS A 889 16.80 -18.01 43.50
N ARG A 890 17.88 -18.76 43.74
CA ARG A 890 18.67 -18.68 44.99
C ARG A 890 19.40 -17.35 45.15
N HIS A 891 19.85 -16.77 44.04
CA HIS A 891 20.52 -15.46 44.01
C HIS A 891 19.57 -14.29 43.77
N ASN A 892 18.28 -14.55 43.55
CA ASN A 892 17.25 -13.56 43.26
C ASN A 892 17.63 -12.64 42.08
N VAL A 893 18.11 -13.24 41.00
CA VAL A 893 18.42 -12.58 39.73
C VAL A 893 17.40 -12.95 38.67
N ARG A 894 17.22 -12.09 37.66
CA ARG A 894 16.19 -12.25 36.62
C ARG A 894 16.79 -12.08 35.22
N PRO A 895 17.73 -12.95 34.82
CA PRO A 895 18.37 -12.83 33.52
C PRO A 895 17.40 -13.10 32.36
N GLU A 896 17.76 -12.60 31.18
CA GLU A 896 17.26 -13.16 29.93
C GLU A 896 17.91 -14.53 29.70
N LEU A 897 17.12 -15.56 29.40
CA LEU A 897 17.62 -16.88 29.06
C LEU A 897 17.68 -16.98 27.53
N TRP A 898 18.89 -16.87 26.97
CA TRP A 898 19.12 -16.88 25.53
C TRP A 898 19.20 -18.31 25.03
N VAL A 899 18.24 -18.73 24.20
CA VAL A 899 18.07 -20.12 23.79
C VAL A 899 18.39 -20.32 22.33
N MET A 900 19.09 -21.41 22.03
CA MET A 900 19.32 -21.91 20.67
C MET A 900 18.68 -23.28 20.56
N LEU A 901 17.62 -23.39 19.74
CA LEU A 901 16.98 -24.66 19.43
C LEU A 901 17.82 -25.43 18.43
N ASN A 902 18.05 -26.72 18.67
CA ASN A 902 18.62 -27.61 17.67
C ASN A 902 17.62 -27.84 16.53
N ASP A 903 17.96 -27.34 15.34
CA ASP A 903 17.17 -27.46 14.12
C ASP A 903 16.69 -28.89 13.83
N ALA A 904 17.48 -29.92 14.17
CA ALA A 904 17.12 -31.32 13.94
C ALA A 904 15.80 -31.73 14.64
N LEU A 905 15.32 -30.97 15.63
CA LEU A 905 14.05 -31.20 16.31
C LEU A 905 12.83 -30.78 15.49
N VAL A 906 13.02 -29.98 14.43
CA VAL A 906 11.93 -29.39 13.63
C VAL A 906 12.14 -29.55 12.13
N THR A 907 13.38 -29.62 11.63
CA THR A 907 13.65 -29.64 10.18
C THR A 907 13.16 -30.89 9.46
N SER A 908 12.80 -31.96 10.17
CA SER A 908 12.17 -33.14 9.57
C SER A 908 10.68 -32.96 9.28
N LEU A 909 10.06 -31.88 9.76
CA LEU A 909 8.65 -31.56 9.56
C LEU A 909 8.43 -30.69 8.31
N PRO A 910 7.20 -30.68 7.75
CA PRO A 910 6.76 -29.66 6.79
C PRO A 910 6.98 -28.26 7.34
N GLU A 911 7.26 -27.29 6.45
CA GLU A 911 7.73 -25.96 6.82
C GLU A 911 6.72 -25.20 7.69
N GLU A 912 5.45 -25.29 7.32
CA GLU A 912 4.29 -24.71 7.99
C GLU A 912 4.10 -25.22 9.43
N GLU A 913 4.61 -26.40 9.77
CA GLU A 913 4.50 -27.00 11.11
C GLU A 913 5.68 -26.65 12.03
N ARG A 914 6.82 -26.21 11.48
CA ARG A 914 8.08 -26.10 12.23
C ARG A 914 8.01 -25.04 13.34
N ALA A 915 7.39 -23.90 13.06
CA ALA A 915 7.24 -22.81 14.04
C ALA A 915 6.35 -23.22 15.22
N VAL A 916 5.24 -23.91 14.94
CA VAL A 916 4.35 -24.46 15.97
C VAL A 916 5.10 -25.47 16.82
N ARG A 917 5.83 -26.40 16.18
CA ARG A 917 6.61 -27.41 16.91
C ARG A 917 7.70 -26.79 17.79
N ALA A 918 8.44 -25.80 17.28
CA ALA A 918 9.44 -25.08 18.05
C ALA A 918 8.82 -24.37 19.27
N ALA A 919 7.65 -23.74 19.09
CA ALA A 919 6.91 -23.11 20.18
C ALA A 919 6.48 -24.13 21.25
N GLU A 920 5.98 -25.30 20.87
CA GLU A 920 5.61 -26.36 21.82
C GLU A 920 6.80 -26.85 22.67
N ILE A 921 7.97 -27.01 22.04
CA ILE A 921 9.19 -27.46 22.74
C ILE A 921 9.66 -26.41 23.74
N LEU A 922 9.62 -25.13 23.35
CA LEU A 922 10.16 -24.03 24.15
C LEU A 922 9.15 -23.52 25.22
N ALA A 923 7.85 -23.76 25.07
CA ALA A 923 6.81 -23.20 25.95
C ALA A 923 6.95 -23.65 27.43
N PRO A 924 7.26 -24.92 27.76
CA PRO A 924 7.50 -25.33 29.14
C PRO A 924 8.63 -24.55 29.81
N VAL A 925 9.70 -24.29 29.06
CA VAL A 925 10.86 -23.52 29.54
C VAL A 925 10.48 -22.06 29.78
N ALA A 926 9.77 -21.46 28.82
CA ALA A 926 9.32 -20.08 28.94
C ALA A 926 8.42 -19.87 30.16
N ARG A 927 7.50 -20.82 30.43
CA ARG A 927 6.67 -20.81 31.65
C ARG A 927 7.50 -20.95 32.93
N ALA A 928 8.45 -21.88 32.97
CA ALA A 928 9.34 -22.04 34.12
C ALA A 928 10.22 -20.80 34.37
N ALA A 929 10.67 -20.13 33.30
CA ALA A 929 11.39 -18.86 33.38
C ALA A 929 10.48 -17.73 33.91
N ALA A 930 9.23 -17.67 33.44
CA ALA A 930 8.24 -16.67 33.87
C ALA A 930 7.93 -16.75 35.37
N GLU A 931 7.88 -17.95 35.96
CA GLU A 931 7.70 -18.15 37.41
C GLU A 931 8.77 -17.42 38.25
N GLN A 932 9.96 -17.20 37.67
CA GLN A 932 11.07 -16.48 38.29
C GLN A 932 11.20 -15.03 37.81
N GLY A 933 10.31 -14.57 36.93
CA GLY A 933 10.37 -13.26 36.30
C GLY A 933 11.47 -13.13 35.24
N CYS A 934 11.96 -14.24 34.70
CA CYS A 934 12.91 -14.28 33.59
C CYS A 934 12.17 -14.27 32.25
N LYS A 935 12.89 -13.88 31.19
CA LYS A 935 12.41 -13.86 29.81
C LYS A 935 13.21 -14.84 28.95
N ILE A 936 12.63 -15.34 27.87
CA ILE A 936 13.32 -16.16 26.86
C ILE A 936 13.69 -15.30 25.67
N GLY A 937 14.96 -15.34 25.26
CA GLY A 937 15.44 -14.72 24.03
C GLY A 937 15.79 -15.78 22.99
N LEU A 938 15.12 -15.77 21.83
CA LEU A 938 15.45 -16.64 20.70
C LEU A 938 16.77 -16.15 20.07
N TYR A 939 17.82 -16.96 20.16
CA TYR A 939 19.17 -16.58 19.77
C TYR A 939 19.47 -17.00 18.33
N ASN A 940 19.72 -16.06 17.43
CA ASN A 940 20.08 -16.39 16.04
C ASN A 940 21.51 -16.97 15.95
N HIS A 941 21.62 -18.21 15.49
CA HIS A 941 22.90 -18.90 15.28
C HIS A 941 22.98 -19.53 13.86
N GLY A 942 22.30 -18.91 12.89
CA GLY A 942 22.08 -19.46 11.55
C GLY A 942 21.19 -20.71 11.58
N GLY A 943 21.05 -21.37 10.42
CA GLY A 943 20.11 -22.48 10.27
C GLY A 943 18.65 -22.02 10.32
N TRP A 944 17.71 -22.97 10.29
CA TRP A 944 16.28 -22.65 10.21
C TRP A 944 15.82 -21.82 11.42
N PHE A 945 16.18 -22.21 12.65
CA PHE A 945 15.82 -21.48 13.86
C PHE A 945 16.51 -20.10 13.97
N GLY A 946 17.64 -19.93 13.27
CA GLY A 946 18.40 -18.69 13.29
C GLY A 946 17.83 -17.58 12.41
N GLU A 947 16.94 -17.90 11.48
CA GLU A 947 16.33 -16.92 10.59
C GLU A 947 15.28 -16.07 11.34
N PRO A 948 15.34 -14.73 11.28
CA PRO A 948 14.45 -13.90 12.08
C PRO A 948 12.97 -14.04 11.76
N ASP A 949 12.61 -14.26 10.50
CA ASP A 949 11.21 -14.45 10.12
C ASP A 949 10.64 -15.74 10.74
N HIS A 950 11.44 -16.81 10.86
CA HIS A 950 11.05 -18.01 11.61
C HIS A 950 10.94 -17.75 13.12
N GLN A 951 11.84 -16.94 13.69
CA GLN A 951 11.75 -16.56 15.10
C GLN A 951 10.50 -15.75 15.41
N ILE A 952 10.10 -14.84 14.52
CA ILE A 952 8.83 -14.09 14.62
C ILE A 952 7.64 -15.06 14.58
N ALA A 953 7.64 -16.03 13.65
CA ALA A 953 6.61 -17.06 13.58
C ALA A 953 6.53 -17.91 14.86
N ILE A 954 7.68 -18.27 15.45
CA ILE A 954 7.74 -18.99 16.73
C ILE A 954 7.14 -18.15 17.86
N ILE A 955 7.43 -16.85 17.92
CA ILE A 955 6.85 -15.93 18.93
C ILE A 955 5.33 -15.81 18.76
N ALA A 956 4.84 -15.75 17.52
CA ALA A 956 3.40 -15.75 17.25
C ALA A 956 2.74 -17.06 17.74
N ALA A 957 3.35 -18.21 17.45
CA ALA A 957 2.87 -19.51 17.93
C ALA A 957 2.93 -19.63 19.47
N MET A 958 3.98 -19.11 20.11
CA MET A 958 4.09 -19.03 21.57
C MET A 958 2.96 -18.22 22.20
N LYS A 959 2.64 -17.07 21.58
CA LYS A 959 1.54 -16.22 22.02
C LYS A 959 0.20 -16.95 21.94
N ALA A 960 -0.02 -17.75 20.90
CA ALA A 960 -1.21 -18.61 20.78
C ALA A 960 -1.28 -19.68 21.89
N LEU A 961 -0.13 -20.13 22.42
CA LEU A 961 -0.02 -21.03 23.58
C LEU A 961 -0.14 -20.32 24.94
N GLY A 962 -0.43 -19.02 24.95
CA GLY A 962 -0.55 -18.20 26.15
C GLY A 962 0.80 -17.89 26.82
N VAL A 963 1.88 -17.83 26.04
CA VAL A 963 3.24 -17.50 26.51
C VAL A 963 3.70 -16.20 25.86
N ASP A 964 3.98 -15.17 26.67
CA ASP A 964 4.29 -13.81 26.22
C ASP A 964 5.65 -13.27 26.67
N ASN A 965 6.41 -14.03 27.47
CA ASN A 965 7.73 -13.65 27.97
C ASN A 965 8.88 -14.04 27.01
N VAL A 966 8.63 -13.99 25.71
CA VAL A 966 9.57 -14.42 24.65
C VAL A 966 9.86 -13.27 23.69
N GLY A 967 11.12 -13.10 23.30
CA GLY A 967 11.57 -12.13 22.29
C GLY A 967 12.79 -12.61 21.53
N ILE A 968 13.43 -11.73 20.76
CA ILE A 968 14.58 -12.04 19.89
C ILE A 968 15.88 -11.51 20.51
N VAL A 969 16.94 -12.31 20.44
CA VAL A 969 18.32 -11.89 20.71
C VAL A 969 19.11 -12.00 19.42
N TYR A 970 19.41 -10.86 18.83
CA TYR A 970 20.04 -10.80 17.52
C TYR A 970 21.55 -10.59 17.60
N ASN A 971 22.30 -11.39 16.86
CA ASN A 971 23.75 -11.49 16.89
C ASN A 971 24.30 -11.19 15.51
N PHE A 972 25.08 -10.12 15.41
CA PHE A 972 25.65 -9.65 14.13
C PHE A 972 26.53 -10.72 13.48
N HIS A 973 27.43 -11.36 14.22
CA HIS A 973 28.30 -12.45 13.73
C HIS A 973 27.56 -13.69 13.20
N HIS A 974 26.24 -13.80 13.39
CA HIS A 974 25.41 -14.84 12.77
C HIS A 974 24.53 -14.33 11.64
N GLY A 975 24.52 -13.02 11.36
CA GLY A 975 23.67 -12.37 10.37
C GLY A 975 24.45 -11.71 9.23
N HIS A 976 25.58 -12.28 8.81
CA HIS A 976 26.35 -11.75 7.67
C HIS A 976 25.55 -11.76 6.37
N GLU A 977 24.70 -12.77 6.17
CA GLU A 977 23.83 -12.88 4.99
C GLU A 977 22.71 -11.83 5.01
N HIS A 978 22.35 -11.32 6.19
CA HIS A 978 21.31 -10.31 6.35
C HIS A 978 21.78 -8.88 6.12
N MET A 979 23.09 -8.66 5.89
CA MET A 979 23.66 -7.30 5.84
C MET A 979 23.07 -6.42 4.74
N ALA A 980 22.71 -7.01 3.59
CA ALA A 980 22.17 -6.27 2.45
C ALA A 980 20.76 -5.73 2.73
N ASP A 981 19.90 -6.57 3.32
CA ASP A 981 18.47 -6.28 3.54
C ASP A 981 18.17 -5.94 5.01
N PHE A 982 19.21 -5.64 5.79
CA PHE A 982 19.10 -5.45 7.24
C PHE A 982 18.11 -4.34 7.65
N PRO A 983 17.97 -3.20 6.93
CA PRO A 983 16.98 -2.19 7.31
C PRO A 983 15.53 -2.70 7.32
N ALA A 984 15.13 -3.46 6.30
CA ALA A 984 13.80 -4.07 6.25
C ALA A 984 13.63 -5.11 7.37
N LEU A 985 14.66 -5.92 7.60
CA LEU A 985 14.68 -6.92 8.67
C LEU A 985 14.61 -6.28 10.07
N ALA A 986 15.29 -5.15 10.28
CA ALA A 986 15.30 -4.40 11.53
C ALA A 986 13.89 -3.92 11.90
N ASN A 987 13.13 -3.39 10.92
CA ASN A 987 11.74 -2.97 11.13
C ASN A 987 10.83 -4.13 11.56
N ARG A 988 10.97 -5.31 10.94
CA ARG A 988 10.17 -6.49 11.31
C ARG A 988 10.55 -7.05 12.69
N MET A 989 11.83 -7.07 13.03
CA MET A 989 12.33 -7.60 14.30
C MET A 989 12.09 -6.67 15.49
N ALA A 990 12.12 -5.34 15.28
CA ALA A 990 12.16 -4.35 16.35
C ALA A 990 11.09 -4.52 17.46
N PRO A 991 9.82 -4.86 17.15
CA PRO A 991 8.80 -5.10 18.19
C PRO A 991 9.13 -6.26 19.15
N TYR A 992 10.00 -7.18 18.72
CA TYR A 992 10.34 -8.40 19.44
C TYR A 992 11.77 -8.40 19.99
N LEU A 993 12.62 -7.44 19.59
CA LEU A 993 14.02 -7.41 20.00
C LEU A 993 14.19 -7.12 21.49
N MET A 994 14.95 -8.00 22.15
CA MET A 994 15.36 -7.86 23.55
C MET A 994 16.78 -7.29 23.63
N THR A 995 17.76 -8.03 23.15
CA THR A 995 19.20 -7.68 23.18
C THR A 995 19.83 -7.84 21.80
N VAL A 996 20.72 -6.92 21.40
CA VAL A 996 21.50 -7.02 20.16
C VAL A 996 22.98 -7.13 20.47
N ASN A 997 23.63 -8.20 20.01
CA ASN A 997 25.06 -8.44 20.19
C ASN A 997 25.82 -8.04 18.92
N VAL A 998 26.80 -7.14 19.05
CA VAL A 998 27.48 -6.48 17.94
C VAL A 998 28.96 -6.84 17.83
N ASN A 999 29.44 -6.85 16.60
CA ASN A 999 30.83 -6.99 16.19
C ASN A 999 31.04 -6.28 14.86
N GLY A 1000 32.29 -6.18 14.40
CA GLY A 1000 32.57 -5.67 13.05
C GLY A 1000 32.07 -6.66 11.99
N MET A 1001 31.42 -6.14 10.95
CA MET A 1001 30.71 -6.94 9.95
C MET A 1001 31.36 -6.82 8.57
N ARG A 1002 31.66 -7.97 7.94
CA ARG A 1002 32.23 -8.02 6.59
C ARG A 1002 31.54 -9.10 5.75
N ALA A 1003 31.15 -8.74 4.53
CA ALA A 1003 30.61 -9.68 3.56
C ALA A 1003 31.71 -10.65 3.08
N GLY A 1004 31.47 -11.95 3.18
CA GLY A 1004 32.43 -12.99 2.76
C GLY A 1004 33.77 -13.00 3.51
N GLY A 1005 33.87 -12.31 4.66
CA GLY A 1005 35.09 -12.22 5.47
C GLY A 1005 35.02 -12.97 6.80
N PRO A 1006 35.95 -12.70 7.74
CA PRO A 1006 35.94 -13.31 9.06
C PRO A 1006 34.63 -13.04 9.81
N LYS A 1007 34.11 -14.08 10.45
CA LYS A 1007 32.82 -14.06 11.18
C LYS A 1007 32.79 -13.06 12.34
N ILE A 1008 33.94 -12.77 12.95
CA ILE A 1008 34.04 -11.88 14.12
C ILE A 1008 35.20 -10.91 13.91
N LEU A 1009 34.88 -9.62 13.77
CA LEU A 1009 35.82 -8.50 13.76
C LEU A 1009 35.51 -7.58 14.94
N SER A 1010 36.45 -6.70 15.32
CA SER A 1010 36.21 -5.77 16.41
C SER A 1010 35.30 -4.69 15.83
N PHE A 1011 34.40 -4.15 16.65
CA PHE A 1011 33.48 -3.12 16.19
C PHE A 1011 34.28 -1.93 15.62
N GLY A 1012 34.00 -1.53 14.38
CA GLY A 1012 34.76 -0.53 13.63
C GLY A 1012 35.74 -1.10 12.59
N ASP A 1013 36.00 -2.42 12.61
CA ASP A 1013 36.93 -3.07 11.67
C ASP A 1013 36.21 -3.79 10.51
N GLY A 1014 34.88 -3.66 10.41
CA GLY A 1014 34.07 -4.22 9.34
C GLY A 1014 34.27 -3.54 7.98
N ASP A 1015 33.37 -3.84 7.04
CA ASP A 1015 33.40 -3.24 5.71
C ASP A 1015 33.29 -1.72 5.75
N ASP A 1016 33.94 -1.08 4.78
CA ASP A 1016 34.08 0.37 4.67
C ASP A 1016 34.71 1.05 5.92
N GLY A 1017 35.56 0.33 6.66
CA GLY A 1017 36.12 0.84 7.92
C GLY A 1017 35.08 0.88 9.04
N GLY A 1018 34.22 -0.12 9.08
CA GLY A 1018 33.17 -0.31 10.09
C GLY A 1018 31.89 0.47 9.83
N ALA A 1019 31.65 0.94 8.60
CA ALA A 1019 30.39 1.60 8.27
C ALA A 1019 29.22 0.60 8.16
N ALA A 1020 29.50 -0.66 7.82
CA ALA A 1020 28.47 -1.67 7.67
C ALA A 1020 27.72 -1.97 8.98
N GLU A 1021 28.45 -2.29 10.07
CA GLU A 1021 27.83 -2.50 11.38
C GLU A 1021 27.19 -1.23 11.95
N ARG A 1022 27.67 -0.03 11.58
CA ARG A 1022 27.05 1.24 11.96
C ARG A 1022 25.71 1.44 11.26
N ARG A 1023 25.63 1.22 9.94
CA ARG A 1023 24.37 1.26 9.18
C ARG A 1023 23.34 0.29 9.75
N MET A 1024 23.78 -0.90 10.15
CA MET A 1024 22.89 -1.87 10.79
C MET A 1024 22.34 -1.36 12.13
N LEU A 1025 23.16 -0.73 12.96
CA LEU A 1025 22.70 -0.12 14.22
C LEU A 1025 21.83 1.12 14.01
N GLU A 1026 22.14 1.93 13.00
CA GLU A 1026 21.31 3.08 12.61
C GLU A 1026 19.91 2.61 12.17
N ALA A 1027 19.83 1.52 11.40
CA ALA A 1027 18.57 0.90 11.04
C ALA A 1027 17.77 0.41 12.26
N LEU A 1028 18.43 -0.20 13.24
CA LEU A 1028 17.78 -0.59 14.50
C LEU A 1028 17.28 0.62 15.30
N ALA A 1029 18.08 1.67 15.39
CA ALA A 1029 17.70 2.91 16.06
C ALA A 1029 16.49 3.57 15.37
N ALA A 1030 16.51 3.60 14.03
CA ALA A 1030 15.40 4.10 13.22
C ALA A 1030 14.13 3.26 13.38
N ALA A 1031 14.27 1.94 13.51
CA ALA A 1031 13.18 1.02 13.82
C ALA A 1031 12.67 1.10 15.27
N GLY A 1032 13.19 2.03 16.08
CA GLY A 1032 12.75 2.27 17.45
C GLY A 1032 13.37 1.34 18.51
N TYR A 1033 14.39 0.55 18.16
CA TYR A 1033 15.10 -0.28 19.13
C TYR A 1033 15.94 0.59 20.09
N SER A 1034 15.75 0.37 21.38
CA SER A 1034 16.47 1.09 22.46
C SER A 1034 17.03 0.15 23.54
N GLY A 1035 17.10 -1.15 23.23
CA GLY A 1035 17.52 -2.18 24.17
C GLY A 1035 19.04 -2.30 24.36
N PRO A 1036 19.50 -3.28 25.15
CA PRO A 1036 20.91 -3.48 25.50
C PRO A 1036 21.78 -3.88 24.31
N ILE A 1037 23.03 -3.41 24.30
CA ILE A 1037 24.03 -3.75 23.28
C ILE A 1037 25.12 -4.66 23.85
N GLY A 1038 25.24 -5.87 23.32
CA GLY A 1038 26.27 -6.83 23.71
C GLY A 1038 27.57 -6.63 22.94
N ILE A 1039 28.69 -6.48 23.64
CA ILE A 1039 30.04 -6.42 23.06
C ILE A 1039 30.71 -7.79 23.20
N LEU A 1040 31.15 -8.35 22.08
CA LEU A 1040 31.73 -9.69 22.02
C LEU A 1040 33.17 -9.75 22.56
N GLY A 1041 33.44 -10.79 23.36
CA GLY A 1041 34.78 -11.24 23.74
C GLY A 1041 35.26 -12.52 23.03
N HIS A 1042 34.52 -13.01 22.04
CA HIS A 1042 34.71 -14.31 21.40
C HIS A 1042 35.87 -14.31 20.39
N ARG A 1043 37.11 -14.36 20.90
CA ARG A 1043 38.34 -14.59 20.11
C ARG A 1043 39.34 -15.42 20.91
N GLU A 1044 39.47 -16.70 20.56
CA GLU A 1044 40.27 -17.68 21.30
C GLU A 1044 41.77 -17.32 21.41
N GLU A 1045 42.29 -16.56 20.44
CA GLU A 1045 43.70 -16.21 20.31
C GLU A 1045 44.10 -14.91 21.05
N ARG A 1046 43.15 -14.23 21.71
CA ARG A 1046 43.36 -12.92 22.35
C ARG A 1046 42.88 -12.91 23.81
N ASP A 1047 43.42 -11.98 24.59
CA ASP A 1047 42.89 -11.72 25.94
C ASP A 1047 41.52 -11.05 25.83
N VAL A 1048 40.51 -11.64 26.48
CA VAL A 1048 39.14 -11.13 26.48
C VAL A 1048 39.04 -9.69 27.02
N GLU A 1049 39.92 -9.29 27.96
CA GLU A 1049 39.97 -7.91 28.45
C GLU A 1049 40.39 -6.91 27.36
N GLU A 1050 41.24 -7.35 26.42
CA GLU A 1050 41.60 -6.55 25.25
C GLU A 1050 40.43 -6.51 24.27
N CYS A 1051 39.81 -7.65 23.94
CA CYS A 1051 38.68 -7.70 23.00
C CYS A 1051 37.51 -6.80 23.44
N LEU A 1052 37.14 -6.85 24.72
CA LEU A 1052 36.10 -5.97 25.26
C LEU A 1052 36.51 -4.50 25.23
N ARG A 1053 37.76 -4.17 25.57
CA ARG A 1053 38.27 -2.80 25.50
C ARG A 1053 38.21 -2.26 24.06
N GLU A 1054 38.63 -3.07 23.11
CA GLU A 1054 38.57 -2.76 21.68
C GLU A 1054 37.13 -2.50 21.22
N GLY A 1055 36.17 -3.33 21.64
CA GLY A 1055 34.76 -3.13 21.34
C GLY A 1055 34.18 -1.85 21.96
N ILE A 1056 34.54 -1.55 23.23
CA ILE A 1056 34.14 -0.30 23.90
C ILE A 1056 34.70 0.91 23.15
N GLU A 1057 35.98 0.88 22.77
CA GLU A 1057 36.63 1.97 22.03
C GLU A 1057 36.05 2.13 20.62
N GLY A 1058 35.74 1.03 19.94
CA GLY A 1058 35.10 1.04 18.63
C GLY A 1058 33.71 1.66 18.67
N VAL A 1059 32.90 1.27 19.65
CA VAL A 1059 31.56 1.82 19.87
C VAL A 1059 31.61 3.30 20.26
N ALA A 1060 32.55 3.69 21.12
CA ALA A 1060 32.79 5.10 21.49
C ALA A 1060 33.40 5.95 20.38
N GLY A 1061 33.80 5.36 19.25
CA GLY A 1061 34.45 6.07 18.14
C GLY A 1061 35.85 6.61 18.47
N SER A 1062 36.49 6.10 19.52
CA SER A 1062 37.79 6.57 20.03
C SER A 1062 39.00 5.85 19.43
N ARG A 1063 38.77 4.83 18.60
CA ARG A 1063 39.82 4.24 17.74
C ARG A 1063 40.19 5.24 16.64
N GLY A 1064 41.35 5.86 16.77
CA GLY A 1064 41.88 6.79 15.77
C GLY A 1064 41.97 6.14 14.38
N ARG A 1065 41.54 6.87 13.35
CA ARG A 1065 41.82 6.51 11.95
C ARG A 1065 43.29 6.63 11.64
#